data_AF-A0A955AFZ0-F1
#
_entry.id   AF-A0A955AFZ0-F1
#
_cell.length_a   1.000
_cell.length_b   1.000
_cell.length_c   1.000
_cell.angle_alpha   90.00
_cell.angle_beta   90.00
_cell.angle_gamma   90.00
#
_symmetry.space_group_name_H-M   'P 1'
#
loop_
_entity.id
_entity.type
_entity.pdbx_description
1 polymer ?
#
loop_
_entity_poly.entity_id
_entity_poly.type
_entity_poly.pdbx_seq_one_letter_code
_entity_poly.pdbx_strand_id
1 'polypeptide(L)'
;MAREDQTSPSDRQTESLREVRYRHTPNFASILQQAQCALLVSTYQAGKLIAIGVADERLTFSFHGYDQAMGIAASPRRLAVGSKGRIWLHEGNRSIAPTLTPEGQFDRCYLARSAMITGGIHCHEIAWDNRGELWVVNTLFSCLCTLHPEFSFVPRWRPGFVSALVAEDRCHLNGLAMRDGQPAFVTVMAESDRAAGWRENKGQTGCVIDIAKERILSRGLSMPHSPRWHAGALWVLNSGMGTLELVDIHDGQRQTVSAMPGYTRGLALHRQIAFVGLSRIRETAVFGGVPIAEHRSELKCGVGVVDMNNGQTIATLEFESGVEEIFDVQVLPETRCAAICGPHRDIDGDQDIWIVPPPDKVTSLTHSDGQRPAMPDVAAPRNVSPADSTSQLVARALVLHRERRIQEAIQLLDQASAQNPVSGEILNHLGNALQDAGQQELALQRYAQAVSVEPTFYPALQNLGYVLVALGHTDLGIERLKQAQEINPLDVNHILIATALPTIYTSVDDLRDRRTHLEGEIKRLADNGLRIDTSKTLVPTNFFAAYQGYNDCLLHKNLGRIYRGGDLSKPRRKVTTGGGKIRIGFLSAYFRDHTIGRLNLGRVERLPRDRFEIVVLSVGQHHDEMARRFAQAADQFVLVPRDVAAARELIARQEVDILFFTDVGMDALTYTLAFSRMAPVQAVTWGHPVTTGSRTMDYFVSSQLLELPEADGHYTERLLRPASMATYYHRPILEQETASRREWGLEPSRHLYLCPQTLFKFHPEFDPVLAGILRADPLGDIVLIEGRTSNWTRMLQARFAQTMPDAVDRIRFLPAMENPRFLHLLAAADVMLDPLHFGGGNTSYEAFALGTPIVTLPGPYLRSRITFALYQRMGLPRDGVEAL
;
A
#
# COMPACT_ATOMS: atom_id res chain seq x y z
N MET A 1 22.63 -49.27 -23.97
CA MET A 1 23.95 -48.62 -23.84
C MET A 1 23.80 -47.20 -24.38
N ALA A 2 24.02 -46.11 -23.66
CA ALA A 2 24.52 -45.92 -22.32
C ALA A 2 24.11 -44.51 -21.81
N ARG A 3 23.84 -44.47 -20.49
CA ARG A 3 23.94 -43.37 -19.52
C ARG A 3 23.07 -42.11 -19.66
N GLU A 4 22.04 -42.13 -18.81
CA GLU A 4 21.51 -41.01 -18.03
C GLU A 4 22.62 -40.13 -17.44
N ASP A 5 22.41 -38.82 -17.45
CA ASP A 5 23.00 -37.91 -16.47
C ASP A 5 21.88 -37.12 -15.78
N GLN A 6 21.88 -37.24 -14.46
CA GLN A 6 20.91 -36.64 -13.54
C GLN A 6 21.27 -35.17 -13.33
N THR A 7 20.34 -34.25 -13.60
CA THR A 7 20.42 -32.88 -13.07
C THR A 7 19.42 -32.73 -11.92
N SER A 8 19.93 -32.20 -10.81
CA SER A 8 19.35 -32.19 -9.46
C SER A 8 18.15 -31.24 -9.29
N PRO A 9 17.34 -31.40 -8.21
CA PRO A 9 16.14 -30.58 -7.95
C PRO A 9 16.41 -29.13 -7.50
N SER A 10 17.61 -28.59 -7.70
CA SER A 10 18.05 -27.27 -7.19
C SER A 10 17.67 -26.08 -8.07
N ASP A 11 17.23 -26.30 -9.30
CA ASP A 11 17.08 -25.20 -10.30
C ASP A 11 15.67 -24.58 -10.35
N ARG A 12 14.87 -24.67 -9.27
CA ARG A 12 13.52 -24.08 -9.19
C ARG A 12 13.33 -23.06 -8.07
N GLN A 13 14.36 -22.25 -7.83
CA GLN A 13 14.27 -21.01 -7.06
C GLN A 13 14.98 -19.90 -7.84
N THR A 14 14.24 -19.21 -8.70
CA THR A 14 14.69 -17.90 -9.20
C THR A 14 13.44 -17.08 -9.38
N GLU A 15 13.11 -16.29 -8.35
CA GLU A 15 12.34 -15.06 -8.53
C GLU A 15 12.89 -14.34 -9.77
N SER A 16 12.03 -13.78 -10.62
CA SER A 16 12.45 -13.19 -11.88
C SER A 16 13.47 -12.07 -11.66
N LEU A 17 14.77 -12.41 -11.72
CA LEU A 17 15.88 -11.48 -11.65
C LEU A 17 15.76 -10.56 -12.86
N ARG A 18 15.49 -9.27 -12.62
CA ARG A 18 15.52 -8.27 -13.70
C ARG A 18 16.98 -8.07 -14.10
N GLU A 19 17.35 -8.51 -15.29
CA GLU A 19 18.71 -8.38 -15.81
C GLU A 19 19.10 -6.89 -15.91
N VAL A 20 20.15 -6.50 -15.15
CA VAL A 20 20.78 -5.19 -15.24
C VAL A 20 21.98 -5.31 -16.17
N ARG A 21 21.84 -4.81 -17.39
CA ARG A 21 22.96 -4.66 -18.32
C ARG A 21 23.54 -3.27 -18.21
N TYR A 22 24.86 -3.18 -18.22
CA TYR A 22 25.58 -1.93 -18.15
C TYR A 22 26.75 -1.91 -19.11
N ARG A 23 27.17 -0.71 -19.47
CA ARG A 23 28.36 -0.43 -20.27
C ARG A 23 29.15 0.66 -19.58
N HIS A 24 30.47 0.58 -19.60
CA HIS A 24 31.32 1.66 -19.09
C HIS A 24 32.53 1.90 -19.99
N THR A 25 33.14 3.07 -19.85
CA THR A 25 34.42 3.35 -20.50
C THR A 25 35.52 2.47 -19.88
N PRO A 26 36.53 2.01 -20.67
CA PRO A 26 37.56 1.10 -20.17
C PRO A 26 38.35 1.65 -18.96
N ASN A 27 38.50 2.97 -18.87
CA ASN A 27 39.23 3.64 -17.80
C ASN A 27 38.42 3.83 -16.50
N PHE A 28 37.12 3.49 -16.45
CA PHE A 28 36.29 3.78 -15.27
C PHE A 28 36.82 3.11 -13.99
N ALA A 29 37.21 1.82 -14.06
CA ALA A 29 37.81 1.11 -12.92
C ALA A 29 39.13 1.77 -12.46
N SER A 30 39.99 2.14 -13.41
CA SER A 30 41.26 2.82 -13.11
C SER A 30 41.06 4.18 -12.43
N ILE A 31 40.00 4.90 -12.80
CA ILE A 31 39.65 6.18 -12.16
C ILE A 31 39.25 5.95 -10.71
N LEU A 32 38.40 4.97 -10.41
CA LEU A 32 38.03 4.64 -9.02
C LEU A 32 39.25 4.23 -8.18
N GLN A 33 40.16 3.43 -8.74
CA GLN A 33 41.40 3.04 -8.06
C GLN A 33 42.33 4.24 -7.80
N GLN A 34 42.58 5.09 -8.80
CA GLN A 34 43.44 6.27 -8.68
C GLN A 34 42.85 7.31 -7.71
N ALA A 35 41.52 7.46 -7.73
CA ALA A 35 40.79 8.30 -6.78
C ALA A 35 40.68 7.66 -5.39
N GLN A 36 41.00 6.36 -5.26
CA GLN A 36 40.90 5.57 -4.04
C GLN A 36 39.50 5.60 -3.43
N CYS A 37 38.48 5.36 -4.24
CA CYS A 37 37.09 5.39 -3.79
C CYS A 37 36.19 4.35 -4.48
N ALA A 38 35.11 4.02 -3.79
CA ALA A 38 33.95 3.32 -4.34
C ALA A 38 32.77 4.31 -4.45
N LEU A 39 31.76 3.97 -5.26
CA LEU A 39 30.56 4.77 -5.42
C LEU A 39 29.34 4.07 -4.83
N LEU A 40 28.43 4.86 -4.30
CA LEU A 40 27.08 4.46 -3.95
C LEU A 40 26.10 5.21 -4.86
N VAL A 41 25.16 4.48 -5.43
CA VAL A 41 24.12 5.04 -6.31
C VAL A 41 22.76 4.54 -5.84
N SER A 42 21.86 5.44 -5.46
CA SER A 42 20.47 5.07 -5.18
C SER A 42 19.62 5.19 -6.43
N THR A 43 18.69 4.26 -6.57
CA THR A 43 17.77 4.18 -7.71
C THR A 43 16.34 4.25 -7.19
N TYR A 44 15.59 5.23 -7.71
CA TYR A 44 14.28 5.55 -7.14
C TYR A 44 13.25 4.47 -7.44
N GLN A 45 13.02 4.22 -8.73
CA GLN A 45 11.99 3.29 -9.20
C GLN A 45 12.39 1.82 -9.01
N ALA A 46 13.68 1.51 -9.19
CA ALA A 46 14.18 0.16 -8.99
C ALA A 46 14.33 -0.20 -7.50
N GLY A 47 14.30 0.80 -6.60
CA GLY A 47 14.40 0.58 -5.15
C GLY A 47 15.72 -0.06 -4.74
N LYS A 48 16.81 0.21 -5.48
CA LYS A 48 18.14 -0.37 -5.21
C LYS A 48 19.14 0.69 -4.75
N LEU A 49 19.95 0.34 -3.75
CA LEU A 49 21.24 0.96 -3.50
C LEU A 49 22.31 0.09 -4.17
N ILE A 50 23.07 0.69 -5.08
CA ILE A 50 24.12 0.03 -5.85
C ILE A 50 25.46 0.45 -5.28
N ALA A 51 26.27 -0.50 -4.84
CA ALA A 51 27.68 -0.25 -4.51
C ALA A 51 28.55 -0.64 -5.70
N ILE A 52 29.37 0.32 -6.16
CA ILE A 52 30.25 0.16 -7.33
C ILE A 52 31.68 0.29 -6.84
N GLY A 53 32.42 -0.81 -6.88
CA GLY A 53 33.81 -0.90 -6.43
C GLY A 53 34.72 -1.45 -7.51
N VAL A 54 35.96 -1.76 -7.10
CA VAL A 54 36.94 -2.43 -7.95
C VAL A 54 37.49 -3.66 -7.22
N ALA A 55 37.52 -4.81 -7.89
CA ALA A 55 38.24 -5.99 -7.43
C ALA A 55 38.92 -6.64 -8.65
N ASP A 56 40.13 -7.15 -8.46
CA ASP A 56 40.93 -7.76 -9.53
C ASP A 56 41.02 -6.89 -10.81
N GLU A 57 41.25 -5.59 -10.62
CA GLU A 57 41.34 -4.58 -11.70
C GLU A 57 40.03 -4.42 -12.52
N ARG A 58 38.89 -4.91 -12.03
CA ARG A 58 37.58 -4.85 -12.71
C ARG A 58 36.51 -4.21 -11.83
N LEU A 59 35.50 -3.60 -12.46
CA LEU A 59 34.34 -3.08 -11.72
C LEU A 59 33.55 -4.22 -11.08
N THR A 60 33.16 -4.00 -9.83
CA THR A 60 32.26 -4.87 -9.08
C THR A 60 30.99 -4.11 -8.73
N PHE A 61 29.86 -4.80 -8.79
CA PHE A 61 28.54 -4.27 -8.47
C PHE A 61 27.90 -5.13 -7.40
N SER A 62 27.28 -4.50 -6.41
CA SER A 62 26.31 -5.16 -5.53
C SER A 62 25.03 -4.33 -5.46
N PHE A 63 23.89 -5.01 -5.39
CA PHE A 63 22.57 -4.41 -5.46
C PHE A 63 21.79 -4.74 -4.20
N HIS A 64 21.31 -3.72 -3.49
CA HIS A 64 20.65 -3.87 -2.18
C HIS A 64 19.26 -3.27 -2.21
N GLY A 65 18.25 -4.03 -1.79
CA GLY A 65 16.84 -3.67 -1.84
C GLY A 65 16.41 -2.70 -0.74
N TYR A 66 15.63 -1.69 -1.13
CA TYR A 66 14.96 -0.72 -0.26
C TYR A 66 13.57 -0.40 -0.81
N ASP A 67 12.63 -0.06 0.08
CA ASP A 67 11.32 0.51 -0.28
C ASP A 67 11.49 1.92 -0.87
N GLN A 68 11.94 2.02 -2.14
CA GLN A 68 12.44 3.23 -2.81
C GLN A 68 13.73 3.77 -2.16
N ALA A 69 14.88 3.59 -2.81
CA ALA A 69 16.14 4.18 -2.34
C ALA A 69 16.21 5.66 -2.76
N MET A 70 16.37 6.56 -1.80
CA MET A 70 16.42 8.01 -2.01
C MET A 70 17.79 8.59 -1.61
N GLY A 71 17.85 9.73 -0.91
CA GLY A 71 19.11 10.38 -0.52
C GLY A 71 20.03 9.48 0.31
N ILE A 72 21.34 9.62 0.11
CA ILE A 72 22.38 8.83 0.78
C ILE A 72 23.31 9.77 1.55
N ALA A 73 23.65 9.44 2.80
CA ALA A 73 24.72 10.12 3.55
C ALA A 73 25.77 9.10 3.94
N ALA A 74 26.97 9.23 3.37
CA ALA A 74 28.04 8.26 3.56
C ALA A 74 29.20 8.86 4.36
N SER A 75 29.79 8.05 5.24
CA SER A 75 31.04 8.33 5.94
C SER A 75 31.80 7.01 6.13
N PRO A 76 33.11 7.04 6.45
CA PRO A 76 33.87 5.81 6.67
C PRO A 76 33.34 4.90 7.80
N ARG A 77 32.50 5.42 8.70
CA ARG A 77 31.97 4.70 9.86
C ARG A 77 30.48 4.41 9.78
N ARG A 78 29.72 5.20 9.03
CA ARG A 78 28.26 5.12 8.99
C ARG A 78 27.75 5.45 7.61
N LEU A 79 26.66 4.81 7.25
CA LEU A 79 25.91 5.06 6.04
C LEU A 79 24.44 5.26 6.42
N ALA A 80 23.81 6.30 5.90
CA ALA A 80 22.36 6.49 6.02
C ALA A 80 21.73 6.46 4.63
N VAL A 81 20.55 5.85 4.53
CA VAL A 81 19.80 5.71 3.28
C VAL A 81 18.34 6.08 3.54
N GLY A 82 17.88 7.14 2.90
CA GLY A 82 16.47 7.52 2.90
C GLY A 82 15.63 6.52 2.10
N SER A 83 14.46 6.15 2.63
CA SER A 83 13.49 5.32 1.94
C SER A 83 12.06 5.72 2.27
N LYS A 84 11.06 5.08 1.65
CA LYS A 84 9.65 5.42 1.86
C LYS A 84 9.28 5.19 3.33
N GLY A 85 8.97 6.27 4.04
CA GLY A 85 8.52 6.20 5.43
C GLY A 85 9.62 6.18 6.49
N ARG A 86 10.89 6.02 6.11
CA ARG A 86 11.97 5.71 7.06
C ARG A 86 13.37 6.05 6.54
N ILE A 87 14.31 6.25 7.46
CA ILE A 87 15.74 6.41 7.16
C ILE A 87 16.50 5.27 7.82
N TRP A 88 17.20 4.48 7.01
CA TRP A 88 18.03 3.37 7.48
C TRP A 88 19.41 3.87 7.91
N LEU A 89 19.89 3.38 9.04
CA LEU A 89 21.21 3.66 9.58
C LEU A 89 22.03 2.37 9.58
N HIS A 90 23.16 2.45 8.89
CA HIS A 90 24.12 1.37 8.73
C HIS A 90 25.40 1.72 9.48
N GLU A 91 25.93 0.75 10.22
CA GLU A 91 27.22 0.85 10.88
C GLU A 91 28.30 0.18 10.03
N GLY A 92 29.42 0.88 9.86
CA GLY A 92 30.58 0.41 9.10
C GLY A 92 31.47 -0.49 9.94
N ASN A 93 31.81 -1.66 9.42
CA ASN A 93 32.71 -2.62 10.03
C ASN A 93 33.86 -2.97 9.08
N ARG A 94 35.08 -2.55 9.43
CA ARG A 94 36.29 -2.87 8.64
C ARG A 94 36.84 -4.26 8.95
N SER A 95 36.67 -4.76 10.18
CA SER A 95 37.28 -6.03 10.60
C SER A 95 36.65 -7.25 9.93
N ILE A 96 35.36 -7.20 9.62
CA ILE A 96 34.64 -8.33 9.01
C ILE A 96 34.71 -8.32 7.48
N ALA A 97 34.96 -7.16 6.86
CA ALA A 97 34.91 -7.03 5.41
C ALA A 97 35.84 -8.02 4.66
N PRO A 98 37.10 -8.25 5.09
CA PRO A 98 37.98 -9.19 4.41
C PRO A 98 37.53 -10.65 4.50
N THR A 99 36.70 -11.01 5.49
CA THR A 99 36.23 -12.39 5.71
C THR A 99 34.94 -12.70 4.96
N LEU A 100 34.33 -11.72 4.29
CA LEU A 100 33.10 -11.92 3.52
C LEU A 100 33.41 -12.60 2.21
N THR A 101 32.57 -13.55 1.80
CA THR A 101 32.71 -14.26 0.53
C THR A 101 32.39 -13.31 -0.64
N PRO A 102 33.23 -13.24 -1.69
CA PRO A 102 34.55 -13.87 -1.83
C PRO A 102 35.62 -13.26 -0.91
N GLU A 103 36.34 -14.12 -0.18
CA GLU A 103 37.32 -13.69 0.84
C GLU A 103 38.38 -12.75 0.24
N GLY A 104 38.66 -11.64 0.93
CA GLY A 104 39.62 -10.61 0.50
C GLY A 104 39.10 -9.61 -0.54
N GLN A 105 37.89 -9.80 -1.08
CA GLN A 105 37.30 -8.88 -2.07
C GLN A 105 36.94 -7.53 -1.45
N PHE A 106 36.31 -7.53 -0.28
CA PHE A 106 35.75 -6.33 0.35
C PHE A 106 36.70 -5.75 1.41
N ASP A 107 36.89 -4.42 1.40
CA ASP A 107 37.69 -3.68 2.39
C ASP A 107 36.83 -2.79 3.31
N ARG A 108 35.51 -2.80 3.09
CA ARG A 108 34.51 -2.17 3.94
C ARG A 108 33.22 -2.97 3.91
N CYS A 109 32.56 -3.09 5.06
CA CYS A 109 31.21 -3.65 5.16
C CYS A 109 30.29 -2.67 5.91
N TYR A 110 29.09 -2.41 5.39
CA TYR A 110 28.07 -1.61 6.06
C TYR A 110 26.86 -2.46 6.40
N LEU A 111 26.52 -2.57 7.67
CA LEU A 111 25.40 -3.38 8.14
C LEU A 111 24.25 -2.47 8.57
N ALA A 112 23.05 -2.68 8.04
CA ALA A 112 21.85 -2.05 8.59
C ALA A 112 21.70 -2.44 10.07
N ARG A 113 21.61 -1.46 10.98
CA ARG A 113 21.50 -1.70 12.43
C ARG A 113 20.25 -1.09 13.05
N SER A 114 19.76 0.01 12.50
CA SER A 114 18.55 0.67 12.98
C SER A 114 17.87 1.44 11.84
N ALA A 115 16.63 1.84 12.07
CA ALA A 115 15.90 2.75 11.20
C ALA A 115 15.15 3.77 12.05
N MET A 116 15.08 5.01 11.57
CA MET A 116 14.16 6.01 12.11
C MET A 116 12.91 6.07 11.26
N ILE A 117 11.73 5.95 11.88
CA ILE A 117 10.44 6.05 11.19
C ILE A 117 10.03 7.51 11.10
N THR A 118 10.02 8.04 9.88
CA THR A 118 9.79 9.47 9.62
C THR A 118 8.45 9.73 8.94
N GLY A 119 7.76 8.69 8.44
CA GLY A 119 6.62 8.86 7.56
C GLY A 119 7.03 9.35 6.17
N GLY A 120 6.06 9.75 5.34
CA GLY A 120 6.26 10.09 3.93
C GLY A 120 6.92 11.45 3.69
N ILE A 121 8.01 11.81 4.39
CA ILE A 121 8.62 13.16 4.30
C ILE A 121 9.31 13.48 2.97
N HIS A 122 9.30 12.53 2.01
CA HIS A 122 9.95 12.66 0.71
C HIS A 122 11.42 13.11 0.86
N CYS A 123 12.19 12.30 1.58
CA CYS A 123 13.59 12.55 1.92
C CYS A 123 14.47 12.64 0.65
N HIS A 124 14.74 13.86 0.18
CA HIS A 124 15.44 14.08 -1.09
C HIS A 124 16.97 14.00 -0.96
N GLU A 125 17.56 14.70 0.00
CA GLU A 125 18.98 14.62 0.30
C GLU A 125 19.20 14.56 1.81
N ILE A 126 20.29 13.89 2.20
CA ILE A 126 20.71 13.74 3.60
C ILE A 126 22.20 13.94 3.71
N ALA A 127 22.66 14.51 4.83
CA ALA A 127 24.08 14.72 5.08
C ALA A 127 24.39 14.67 6.58
N TRP A 128 25.58 14.20 6.91
CA TRP A 128 26.12 14.28 8.27
C TRP A 128 26.78 15.63 8.50
N ASP A 129 26.54 16.23 9.65
CA ASP A 129 27.31 17.39 10.12
C ASP A 129 28.59 16.94 10.85
N ASN A 130 29.45 17.90 11.23
CA ASN A 130 30.70 17.60 11.95
C ASN A 130 30.51 17.02 13.36
N ARG A 131 29.29 17.09 13.91
CA ARG A 131 28.93 16.53 15.22
C ARG A 131 28.34 15.12 15.09
N GLY A 132 28.11 14.65 13.86
CA GLY A 132 27.47 13.38 13.58
C GLY A 132 25.94 13.43 13.68
N GLU A 133 25.33 14.62 13.65
CA GLU A 133 23.88 14.78 13.50
C GLU A 133 23.50 14.62 12.01
N LEU A 134 22.45 13.87 11.73
CA LEU A 134 21.95 13.66 10.36
C LEU A 134 20.95 14.76 10.01
N TRP A 135 21.28 15.54 8.98
CA TRP A 135 20.41 16.53 8.37
C TRP A 135 19.67 15.92 7.20
N VAL A 136 18.39 16.28 7.08
CA VAL A 136 17.46 15.72 6.10
C VAL A 136 16.71 16.83 5.40
N VAL A 137 16.67 16.76 4.07
CA VAL A 137 15.77 17.56 3.24
C VAL A 137 14.38 16.94 3.27
N ASN A 138 13.46 17.56 4.01
CA ASN A 138 12.06 17.20 4.04
C ASN A 138 11.31 18.01 2.99
N THR A 139 11.16 17.41 1.82
CA THR A 139 10.53 18.04 0.66
C THR A 139 9.05 18.31 0.90
N LEU A 140 8.34 17.34 1.49
CA LEU A 140 6.91 17.42 1.74
C LEU A 140 6.54 18.63 2.62
N PHE A 141 7.36 18.92 3.63
CA PHE A 141 7.18 20.06 4.54
C PHE A 141 8.04 21.27 4.17
N SER A 142 8.77 21.21 3.06
CA SER A 142 9.61 22.31 2.56
C SER A 142 10.60 22.86 3.60
N CYS A 143 11.26 21.96 4.35
CA CYS A 143 12.18 22.32 5.43
C CYS A 143 13.40 21.39 5.50
N LEU A 144 14.48 21.88 6.11
CA LEU A 144 15.54 21.03 6.64
C LEU A 144 15.15 20.58 8.05
N CYS A 145 15.38 19.32 8.35
CA CYS A 145 15.11 18.74 9.66
C CYS A 145 16.20 17.77 10.11
N THR A 146 16.21 17.45 11.40
CA THR A 146 17.02 16.37 11.97
C THR A 146 16.11 15.30 12.58
N LEU A 147 16.69 14.15 12.90
CA LEU A 147 15.95 12.99 13.41
C LEU A 147 15.86 13.03 14.93
N HIS A 148 14.71 12.58 15.44
CA HIS A 148 14.46 12.52 16.88
C HIS A 148 13.69 11.24 17.22
N PRO A 149 13.95 10.58 18.37
CA PRO A 149 13.25 9.35 18.74
C PRO A 149 11.74 9.53 18.96
N GLU A 150 11.30 10.71 19.39
CA GLU A 150 9.89 10.98 19.75
C GLU A 150 9.07 11.66 18.65
N PHE A 151 9.72 12.19 17.61
CA PHE A 151 9.06 12.94 16.54
C PHE A 151 9.44 12.35 15.18
N SER A 152 8.52 12.38 14.22
CA SER A 152 8.80 11.97 12.84
C SER A 152 10.02 12.70 12.25
N PHE A 153 10.21 13.97 12.64
CA PHE A 153 11.38 14.79 12.37
C PHE A 153 11.33 16.06 13.24
N VAL A 154 12.46 16.73 13.41
CA VAL A 154 12.56 18.05 14.08
C VAL A 154 12.97 19.10 13.04
N PRO A 155 12.08 20.01 12.63
CA PRO A 155 12.43 21.10 11.71
C PRO A 155 13.53 21.98 12.31
N ARG A 156 14.53 22.31 11.50
CA ARG A 156 15.66 23.16 11.90
C ARG A 156 15.78 24.42 11.07
N TRP A 157 15.30 24.39 9.84
CA TRP A 157 15.28 25.54 8.95
C TRP A 157 14.22 25.39 7.86
N ARG A 158 13.62 26.49 7.41
CA ARG A 158 12.77 26.55 6.22
C ARG A 158 13.06 27.85 5.46
N PRO A 159 12.83 27.93 4.14
CA PRO A 159 12.94 29.19 3.42
C PRO A 159 12.00 30.24 4.02
N GLY A 160 12.44 31.50 4.06
CA GLY A 160 11.67 32.60 4.65
C GLY A 160 10.30 32.83 3.99
N PHE A 161 10.18 32.49 2.70
CA PHE A 161 8.92 32.59 1.95
C PHE A 161 7.93 31.46 2.23
N VAL A 162 8.32 30.36 2.89
CA VAL A 162 7.40 29.26 3.22
C VAL A 162 6.71 29.55 4.55
N SER A 163 5.43 29.94 4.56
CA SER A 163 4.77 30.48 5.77
C SER A 163 4.53 29.45 6.88
N ALA A 164 4.35 28.17 6.56
CA ALA A 164 4.00 27.13 7.52
C ALA A 164 4.61 25.75 7.20
N LEU A 165 4.80 24.93 8.23
CA LEU A 165 5.21 23.53 8.12
C LEU A 165 3.98 22.66 7.86
N VAL A 166 3.58 22.56 6.60
CA VAL A 166 2.44 21.75 6.17
C VAL A 166 2.86 20.80 5.05
N ALA A 167 2.19 19.65 4.98
CA ALA A 167 2.51 18.56 4.06
C ALA A 167 2.02 18.85 2.63
N GLU A 168 2.56 19.87 1.99
CA GLU A 168 2.05 20.42 0.72
C GLU A 168 3.11 20.55 -0.38
N ASP A 169 4.38 20.26 -0.09
CA ASP A 169 5.51 20.39 -1.04
C ASP A 169 5.48 21.73 -1.80
N ARG A 170 5.59 22.84 -1.06
CA ARG A 170 5.28 24.17 -1.59
C ARG A 170 6.31 24.68 -2.59
N CYS A 171 7.59 24.36 -2.36
CA CYS A 171 8.72 24.85 -3.16
C CYS A 171 9.61 23.75 -3.74
N HIS A 172 9.37 22.49 -3.37
CA HIS A 172 10.24 21.36 -3.70
C HIS A 172 11.70 21.58 -3.31
N LEU A 173 11.91 21.82 -2.02
CA LEU A 173 13.23 21.78 -1.40
C LEU A 173 13.83 20.38 -1.61
N ASN A 174 14.92 20.28 -2.35
CA ASN A 174 15.39 18.99 -2.88
C ASN A 174 16.90 18.73 -2.75
N GLY A 175 17.71 19.74 -2.43
CA GLY A 175 19.15 19.56 -2.29
C GLY A 175 19.75 20.30 -1.12
N LEU A 176 20.88 19.80 -0.62
CA LEU A 176 21.60 20.26 0.55
C LEU A 176 23.12 20.21 0.32
N ALA A 177 23.78 21.34 0.51
CA ALA A 177 25.23 21.47 0.51
C ALA A 177 25.72 21.79 1.92
N MET A 178 26.70 21.01 2.38
CA MET A 178 27.38 21.24 3.64
C MET A 178 28.65 22.08 3.40
N ARG A 179 28.88 23.12 4.19
CA ARG A 179 30.14 23.88 4.24
C ARG A 179 30.67 23.85 5.65
N ASP A 180 31.94 23.48 5.80
CA ASP A 180 32.60 23.37 7.11
C ASP A 180 31.80 22.48 8.10
N GLY A 181 31.15 21.45 7.53
CA GLY A 181 30.31 20.48 8.24
C GLY A 181 29.03 21.04 8.83
N GLN A 182 28.46 22.08 8.24
CA GLN A 182 27.13 22.63 8.56
C GLN A 182 26.30 22.84 7.29
N PRO A 183 24.96 22.75 7.35
CA PRO A 183 24.10 23.14 6.24
C PRO A 183 24.40 24.59 5.82
N ALA A 184 24.71 24.81 4.54
CA ALA A 184 25.04 26.14 4.04
C ALA A 184 24.21 26.57 2.84
N PHE A 185 23.92 25.64 1.93
CA PHE A 185 23.17 25.95 0.72
C PHE A 185 22.10 24.90 0.45
N VAL A 186 20.97 25.31 -0.09
CA VAL A 186 19.93 24.40 -0.57
C VAL A 186 19.47 24.77 -1.97
N THR A 187 18.84 23.81 -2.64
CA THR A 187 18.13 24.05 -3.90
C THR A 187 16.63 23.83 -3.73
N VAL A 188 15.84 24.67 -4.39
CA VAL A 188 14.38 24.56 -4.51
C VAL A 188 13.98 24.70 -5.99
N MET A 189 12.83 24.15 -6.38
CA MET A 189 12.35 24.27 -7.77
C MET A 189 11.60 25.59 -8.04
N ALA A 190 11.10 26.26 -7.00
CA ALA A 190 10.52 27.59 -7.11
C ALA A 190 10.48 28.33 -5.76
N GLU A 191 10.50 29.66 -5.78
CA GLU A 191 10.13 30.51 -4.64
C GLU A 191 8.59 30.53 -4.48
N SER A 192 8.03 29.46 -3.93
CA SER A 192 6.57 29.28 -3.80
C SER A 192 6.16 28.90 -2.37
N ASP A 193 5.04 29.49 -1.93
CA ASP A 193 4.35 29.17 -0.68
C ASP A 193 2.96 28.55 -0.89
N ARG A 194 2.65 28.12 -2.13
CA ARG A 194 1.40 27.44 -2.47
C ARG A 194 1.65 25.95 -2.59
N ALA A 195 0.68 25.13 -2.22
CA ALA A 195 0.76 23.67 -2.37
C ALA A 195 1.16 23.28 -3.79
N ALA A 196 2.26 22.53 -3.91
CA ALA A 196 2.89 22.16 -5.17
C ALA A 196 3.14 23.30 -6.19
N GLY A 197 3.25 24.55 -5.74
CA GLY A 197 3.31 25.72 -6.62
C GLY A 197 4.58 25.79 -7.48
N TRP A 198 5.58 24.95 -7.21
CA TRP A 198 6.76 24.79 -8.05
C TRP A 198 6.48 24.18 -9.43
N ARG A 199 5.33 23.55 -9.65
CA ARG A 199 5.04 22.82 -10.91
C ARG A 199 4.78 23.71 -12.12
N GLU A 200 4.26 24.92 -11.93
CA GLU A 200 3.77 25.79 -13.01
C GLU A 200 4.87 26.26 -13.98
N ASN A 201 6.11 26.47 -13.50
CA ASN A 201 7.22 27.01 -14.30
C ASN A 201 8.60 26.40 -13.95
N LYS A 202 8.62 25.14 -13.50
CA LYS A 202 9.82 24.42 -12.99
C LYS A 202 11.06 24.41 -13.89
N GLY A 203 10.89 24.63 -15.20
CA GLY A 203 12.00 24.74 -16.15
C GLY A 203 12.85 26.00 -16.02
N GLN A 204 12.40 27.02 -15.27
CA GLN A 204 13.09 28.31 -15.16
C GLN A 204 12.99 28.96 -13.78
N THR A 205 12.25 28.41 -12.82
CA THR A 205 12.02 29.06 -11.52
C THR A 205 12.93 28.60 -10.40
N GLY A 206 13.78 27.60 -10.66
CA GLY A 206 14.64 27.02 -9.65
C GLY A 206 15.67 28.01 -9.12
N CYS A 207 15.99 27.86 -7.83
CA CYS A 207 16.96 28.73 -7.19
C CYS A 207 17.83 28.01 -6.15
N VAL A 208 18.95 28.65 -5.84
CA VAL A 208 19.89 28.24 -4.80
C VAL A 208 19.80 29.25 -3.66
N ILE A 209 19.67 28.77 -2.43
CA ILE A 209 19.49 29.61 -1.23
C ILE A 209 20.70 29.47 -0.31
N ASP A 210 21.22 30.60 0.16
CA ASP A 210 22.18 30.67 1.26
C ASP A 210 21.42 30.65 2.58
N ILE A 211 21.59 29.57 3.34
CA ILE A 211 20.86 29.33 4.60
C ILE A 211 21.23 30.40 5.64
N ALA A 212 22.53 30.68 5.79
CA ALA A 212 23.02 31.55 6.86
C ALA A 212 22.67 33.03 6.60
N LYS A 213 22.67 33.46 5.34
CA LYS A 213 22.30 34.82 4.94
C LYS A 213 20.82 35.00 4.62
N GLU A 214 20.03 33.91 4.67
CA GLU A 214 18.61 33.86 4.30
C GLU A 214 18.30 34.55 2.96
N ARG A 215 19.18 34.42 1.97
CA ARG A 215 19.04 35.07 0.66
C ARG A 215 19.10 34.06 -0.48
N ILE A 216 18.39 34.37 -1.55
CA ILE A 216 18.53 33.65 -2.81
C ILE A 216 19.84 34.07 -3.48
N LEU A 217 20.72 33.10 -3.72
CA LEU A 217 21.99 33.31 -4.40
C LEU A 217 21.81 33.41 -5.91
N SER A 218 21.13 32.44 -6.51
CA SER A 218 20.96 32.35 -7.97
C SER A 218 19.55 31.89 -8.30
N ARG A 219 18.96 32.46 -9.35
CA ARG A 219 17.60 32.18 -9.87
C ARG A 219 17.66 31.79 -11.33
N GLY A 220 16.61 31.19 -11.87
CA GLY A 220 16.58 30.87 -13.31
C GLY A 220 17.11 29.48 -13.63
N LEU A 221 17.29 28.62 -12.62
CA LEU A 221 17.74 27.24 -12.84
C LEU A 221 16.55 26.37 -13.24
N SER A 222 16.79 25.40 -14.11
CA SER A 222 15.79 24.40 -14.52
C SER A 222 15.88 23.20 -13.58
N MET A 223 14.94 23.10 -12.62
CA MET A 223 14.89 22.02 -11.63
C MET A 223 16.27 21.71 -10.99
N PRO A 224 16.92 22.65 -10.29
CA PRO A 224 18.25 22.43 -9.75
C PRO A 224 18.28 21.37 -8.65
N HIS A 225 19.35 20.59 -8.59
CA HIS A 225 19.58 19.54 -7.59
C HIS A 225 21.01 19.53 -7.06
N SER A 226 21.18 18.78 -5.96
CA SER A 226 22.47 18.31 -5.43
C SER A 226 23.58 19.36 -5.37
N PRO A 227 23.36 20.49 -4.68
CA PRO A 227 24.42 21.45 -4.48
C PRO A 227 25.53 20.84 -3.61
N ARG A 228 26.79 21.09 -3.94
CA ARG A 228 27.96 20.64 -3.19
C ARG A 228 28.96 21.78 -3.03
N TRP A 229 29.48 21.94 -1.82
CA TRP A 229 30.60 22.85 -1.57
C TRP A 229 31.91 22.07 -1.64
N HIS A 230 32.80 22.45 -2.55
CA HIS A 230 34.09 21.76 -2.72
C HIS A 230 35.15 22.69 -3.26
N ALA A 231 36.36 22.57 -2.72
CA ALA A 231 37.53 23.40 -3.09
C ALA A 231 37.24 24.92 -3.12
N GLY A 232 36.41 25.41 -2.18
CA GLY A 232 36.07 26.84 -2.07
C GLY A 232 35.00 27.33 -3.04
N ALA A 233 34.36 26.44 -3.79
CA ALA A 233 33.33 26.78 -4.77
C ALA A 233 32.02 26.00 -4.54
N LEU A 234 30.90 26.59 -4.97
CA LEU A 234 29.57 25.98 -4.93
C LEU A 234 29.23 25.38 -6.30
N TRP A 235 29.08 24.07 -6.32
CA TRP A 235 28.72 23.28 -7.49
C TRP A 235 27.25 22.91 -7.43
N VAL A 236 26.53 23.02 -8.53
CA VAL A 236 25.08 22.76 -8.59
C VAL A 236 24.76 22.02 -9.89
N LEU A 237 23.83 21.08 -9.82
CA LEU A 237 23.26 20.46 -11.01
C LEU A 237 22.07 21.30 -11.49
N ASN A 238 22.15 21.83 -12.71
CA ASN A 238 21.01 22.45 -13.39
C ASN A 238 20.30 21.36 -14.19
N SER A 239 19.52 20.53 -13.48
CA SER A 239 19.14 19.20 -13.93
C SER A 239 18.30 19.15 -15.19
N GLY A 240 17.38 20.10 -15.35
CA GLY A 240 16.59 20.21 -16.57
C GLY A 240 17.36 20.74 -17.78
N MET A 241 18.62 21.16 -17.60
CA MET A 241 19.58 21.42 -18.67
C MET A 241 20.61 20.29 -18.85
N GLY A 242 20.67 19.33 -17.92
CA GLY A 242 21.69 18.27 -17.90
C GLY A 242 23.11 18.78 -17.67
N THR A 243 23.27 19.87 -16.92
CA THR A 243 24.58 20.53 -16.75
C THR A 243 25.05 20.54 -15.30
N LEU A 244 26.37 20.48 -15.16
CA LEU A 244 27.10 20.78 -13.93
C LEU A 244 27.55 22.24 -14.01
N GLU A 245 27.12 23.06 -13.05
CA GLU A 245 27.41 24.50 -13.01
C GLU A 245 28.14 24.89 -11.73
N LEU A 246 29.00 25.89 -11.84
CA LEU A 246 29.55 26.65 -10.72
C LEU A 246 28.65 27.85 -10.44
N VAL A 247 28.37 28.11 -9.17
CA VAL A 247 27.62 29.28 -8.71
C VAL A 247 28.54 30.15 -7.85
N ASP A 248 28.77 31.39 -8.28
CA ASP A 248 29.51 32.37 -7.49
C ASP A 248 28.68 32.79 -6.25
N ILE A 249 29.29 32.70 -5.07
CA ILE A 249 28.58 32.97 -3.81
C ILE A 249 28.45 34.46 -3.50
N HIS A 250 29.15 35.34 -4.20
CA HIS A 250 29.09 36.78 -4.01
C HIS A 250 27.94 37.37 -4.84
N ASP A 251 27.94 37.12 -6.16
CA ASP A 251 27.00 37.74 -7.10
C ASP A 251 25.95 36.79 -7.71
N GLY A 252 26.07 35.48 -7.47
CA GLY A 252 25.10 34.49 -7.95
C GLY A 252 25.26 34.09 -9.41
N GLN A 253 26.30 34.59 -10.09
CA GLN A 253 26.60 34.25 -11.48
C GLN A 253 26.90 32.76 -11.62
N ARG A 254 26.51 32.21 -12.78
CA ARG A 254 26.65 30.79 -13.06
C ARG A 254 27.56 30.55 -14.25
N GLN A 255 28.42 29.55 -14.11
CA GLN A 255 29.28 29.07 -15.19
C GLN A 255 29.01 27.60 -15.42
N THR A 256 28.56 27.24 -16.62
CA THR A 256 28.47 25.84 -17.03
C THR A 256 29.88 25.26 -17.16
N VAL A 257 30.13 24.18 -16.42
CA VAL A 257 31.40 23.46 -16.45
C VAL A 257 31.33 22.28 -17.40
N SER A 258 30.22 21.54 -17.36
CA SER A 258 30.02 20.37 -18.23
C SER A 258 28.55 20.14 -18.55
N ALA A 259 28.28 19.54 -19.70
CA ALA A 259 26.95 19.11 -20.13
C ALA A 259 26.98 17.60 -20.38
N MET A 260 25.93 16.90 -19.94
CA MET A 260 25.83 15.45 -20.04
C MET A 260 24.47 15.04 -20.61
N PRO A 261 24.41 13.93 -21.36
CA PRO A 261 23.19 13.48 -22.02
C PRO A 261 22.26 12.76 -21.02
N GLY A 262 21.70 13.48 -20.05
CA GLY A 262 20.80 12.91 -19.05
C GLY A 262 20.33 13.97 -18.06
N TYR A 263 19.16 13.75 -17.45
CA TYR A 263 18.70 14.59 -16.36
C TYR A 263 19.63 14.38 -15.16
N THR A 264 20.43 15.41 -14.83
CA THR A 264 21.50 15.25 -13.83
C THR A 264 20.93 15.27 -12.42
N ARG A 265 21.20 14.23 -11.63
CA ARG A 265 20.69 14.09 -10.26
C ARG A 265 21.63 13.23 -9.43
N GLY A 266 21.95 13.68 -8.22
CA GLY A 266 23.02 13.09 -7.42
C GLY A 266 24.39 13.61 -7.87
N LEU A 267 25.10 14.26 -6.95
CA LEU A 267 26.43 14.81 -7.18
C LEU A 267 27.35 14.40 -6.04
N ALA A 268 28.46 13.74 -6.37
CA ALA A 268 29.55 13.52 -5.44
C ALA A 268 30.85 14.12 -5.98
N LEU A 269 31.54 14.88 -5.15
CA LEU A 269 32.82 15.50 -5.50
C LEU A 269 33.92 14.84 -4.67
N HIS A 270 34.99 14.42 -5.32
CA HIS A 270 36.12 13.80 -4.65
C HIS A 270 37.41 14.16 -5.37
N ARG A 271 38.33 14.81 -4.65
CA ARG A 271 39.56 15.39 -5.24
C ARG A 271 39.21 16.32 -6.41
N GLN A 272 39.76 16.12 -7.60
CA GLN A 272 39.49 16.95 -8.79
C GLN A 272 38.43 16.36 -9.73
N ILE A 273 37.60 15.43 -9.24
CA ILE A 273 36.64 14.69 -10.06
C ILE A 273 35.23 14.85 -9.49
N ALA A 274 34.27 15.07 -10.39
CA ALA A 274 32.84 15.04 -10.10
C ALA A 274 32.20 13.77 -10.67
N PHE A 275 31.47 13.05 -9.82
CA PHE A 275 30.59 11.96 -10.22
C PHE A 275 29.16 12.48 -10.28
N VAL A 276 28.56 12.45 -11.46
CA VAL A 276 27.25 13.02 -11.73
C VAL A 276 26.30 11.92 -12.14
N GLY A 277 25.23 11.71 -11.37
CA GLY A 277 24.18 10.78 -11.75
C GLY A 277 23.34 11.33 -12.89
N LEU A 278 22.97 10.46 -13.82
CA LEU A 278 22.21 10.75 -15.02
C LEU A 278 20.95 9.88 -15.02
N SER A 279 19.81 10.47 -15.31
CA SER A 279 18.54 9.76 -15.43
C SER A 279 17.90 9.95 -16.80
N ARG A 280 17.21 8.91 -17.26
CA ARG A 280 16.25 9.04 -18.35
C ARG A 280 14.97 9.64 -17.78
N ILE A 281 14.39 10.64 -18.45
CA ILE A 281 13.11 11.22 -18.04
C ILE A 281 11.98 10.68 -18.92
N ARG A 282 10.94 10.18 -18.26
CA ARG A 282 9.67 9.81 -18.91
C ARG A 282 8.76 11.04 -18.97
N GLU A 283 7.89 11.11 -19.99
CA GLU A 283 6.89 12.16 -20.07
C GLU A 283 5.87 11.99 -18.93
N THR A 284 6.02 12.80 -17.89
CA THR A 284 5.11 12.87 -16.74
C THR A 284 4.88 14.32 -16.36
N ALA A 285 3.83 14.59 -15.57
CA ALA A 285 3.55 15.93 -15.04
C ALA A 285 4.75 16.55 -14.28
N VAL A 286 5.70 15.74 -13.80
CA VAL A 286 6.89 16.18 -13.07
C VAL A 286 8.01 16.67 -14.01
N PHE A 287 8.18 16.07 -15.19
CA PHE A 287 9.27 16.40 -16.13
C PHE A 287 8.81 17.11 -17.42
N GLY A 288 7.51 17.32 -17.62
CA GLY A 288 7.02 18.12 -18.76
C GLY A 288 7.48 19.58 -18.69
N GLY A 289 8.03 20.12 -19.79
CA GLY A 289 8.42 21.53 -19.90
C GLY A 289 9.85 21.89 -19.48
N VAL A 290 10.76 20.91 -19.31
CA VAL A 290 12.20 21.18 -19.09
C VAL A 290 13.00 21.05 -20.40
N PRO A 291 14.03 21.88 -20.63
CA PRO A 291 14.75 21.91 -21.91
C PRO A 291 15.39 20.59 -22.35
N ILE A 292 15.98 19.82 -21.43
CA ILE A 292 16.60 18.53 -21.75
C ILE A 292 15.60 17.47 -22.25
N ALA A 293 14.30 17.70 -22.05
CA ALA A 293 13.26 16.83 -22.58
C ALA A 293 13.13 16.89 -24.10
N GLU A 294 13.67 17.91 -24.77
CA GLU A 294 13.68 18.01 -26.23
C GLU A 294 14.54 16.91 -26.88
N HIS A 295 15.55 16.41 -26.15
CA HIS A 295 16.49 15.37 -26.61
C HIS A 295 16.26 14.02 -25.92
N ARG A 296 15.01 13.69 -25.56
CA ARG A 296 14.63 12.49 -24.76
C ARG A 296 15.24 11.17 -25.24
N SER A 297 15.28 10.94 -26.55
CA SER A 297 15.80 9.70 -27.13
C SER A 297 17.31 9.51 -26.93
N GLU A 298 18.03 10.59 -26.62
CA GLU A 298 19.48 10.59 -26.44
C GLU A 298 19.87 10.50 -24.95
N LEU A 299 18.91 10.53 -24.04
CA LEU A 299 19.17 10.53 -22.61
C LEU A 299 19.64 9.16 -22.11
N LYS A 300 20.65 9.22 -21.25
CA LYS A 300 21.33 8.10 -20.64
C LYS A 300 21.00 8.02 -19.16
N CYS A 301 21.00 6.80 -18.63
CA CYS A 301 20.92 6.53 -17.21
C CYS A 301 22.26 5.96 -16.74
N GLY A 302 22.86 6.52 -15.68
CA GLY A 302 24.18 6.08 -15.22
C GLY A 302 24.99 7.16 -14.53
N VAL A 303 26.32 7.01 -14.48
CA VAL A 303 27.22 7.97 -13.81
C VAL A 303 28.20 8.55 -14.84
N GLY A 304 28.18 9.87 -15.01
CA GLY A 304 29.21 10.63 -15.72
C GLY A 304 30.34 11.03 -14.76
N VAL A 305 31.58 10.96 -15.23
CA VAL A 305 32.77 11.36 -14.48
C VAL A 305 33.40 12.56 -15.18
N VAL A 306 33.44 13.70 -14.48
CA VAL A 306 33.91 14.98 -15.02
C VAL A 306 35.20 15.39 -14.32
N ASP A 307 36.23 15.73 -15.10
CA ASP A 307 37.42 16.43 -14.59
C ASP A 307 37.07 17.88 -14.30
N MET A 308 37.14 18.26 -13.03
CA MET A 308 36.69 19.58 -12.57
C MET A 308 37.59 20.72 -13.02
N ASN A 309 38.82 20.45 -13.50
CA ASN A 309 39.74 21.49 -13.93
C ASN A 309 39.42 22.02 -15.34
N ASN A 310 38.92 21.16 -16.21
CA ASN A 310 38.68 21.47 -17.63
C ASN A 310 37.23 21.20 -18.09
N GLY A 311 36.40 20.60 -17.23
CA GLY A 311 34.99 20.31 -17.50
C GLY A 311 34.74 19.10 -18.42
N GLN A 312 35.80 18.37 -18.81
CA GLN A 312 35.68 17.24 -19.71
C GLN A 312 35.09 16.01 -19.00
N THR A 313 34.12 15.35 -19.64
CA THR A 313 33.66 14.03 -19.22
C THR A 313 34.72 12.99 -19.61
N ILE A 314 35.44 12.47 -18.61
CA ILE A 314 36.58 11.56 -18.78
C ILE A 314 36.22 10.08 -18.69
N ALA A 315 35.05 9.75 -18.14
CA ALA A 315 34.51 8.39 -18.11
C ALA A 315 32.99 8.39 -17.93
N THR A 316 32.36 7.28 -18.31
CA THR A 316 30.91 7.08 -18.12
C THR A 316 30.62 5.63 -17.75
N LEU A 317 29.67 5.43 -16.87
CA LEU A 317 28.96 4.17 -16.65
C LEU A 317 27.51 4.39 -17.08
N GLU A 318 26.97 3.52 -17.91
CA GLU A 318 25.61 3.59 -18.45
C GLU A 318 24.88 2.29 -18.15
N PHE A 319 23.67 2.39 -17.58
CA PHE A 319 22.74 1.28 -17.44
C PHE A 319 21.90 1.18 -18.71
N GLU A 320 22.04 0.06 -19.42
CA GLU A 320 21.31 -0.24 -20.65
C GLU A 320 19.92 -0.83 -20.35
N SER A 321 19.80 -1.57 -19.24
CA SER A 321 18.53 -2.14 -18.74
C SER A 321 18.46 -2.15 -17.21
N GLY A 322 17.24 -2.26 -16.66
CA GLY A 322 17.01 -2.46 -15.23
C GLY A 322 16.97 -1.19 -14.38
N VAL A 323 17.76 -0.15 -14.73
CA VAL A 323 17.81 1.14 -14.03
C VAL A 323 17.59 2.29 -15.00
N GLU A 324 16.59 3.13 -14.75
CA GLU A 324 16.26 4.30 -15.59
C GLU A 324 16.35 5.64 -14.84
N GLU A 325 16.31 5.62 -13.51
CA GLU A 325 16.31 6.82 -12.66
C GLU A 325 17.28 6.66 -11.49
N ILE A 326 18.36 7.45 -11.51
CA ILE A 326 19.30 7.64 -10.41
C ILE A 326 18.80 8.79 -9.54
N PHE A 327 18.78 8.58 -8.23
CA PHE A 327 18.27 9.55 -7.27
C PHE A 327 19.37 10.30 -6.54
N ASP A 328 20.41 9.61 -6.06
CA ASP A 328 21.58 10.22 -5.43
C ASP A 328 22.86 9.42 -5.76
N VAL A 329 24.01 10.11 -5.70
CA VAL A 329 25.34 9.55 -5.91
C VAL A 329 26.24 10.02 -4.76
N GLN A 330 26.91 9.08 -4.09
CA GLN A 330 27.83 9.35 -3.00
C GLN A 330 29.17 8.64 -3.20
N VAL A 331 30.24 9.26 -2.71
CA VAL A 331 31.59 8.67 -2.71
C VAL A 331 31.87 8.02 -1.36
N LEU A 332 32.45 6.83 -1.39
CA LEU A 332 33.09 6.17 -0.25
C LEU A 332 34.60 6.35 -0.36
N PRO A 333 35.20 7.34 0.33
CA PRO A 333 36.64 7.55 0.28
C PRO A 333 37.38 6.39 0.95
N GLU A 334 38.62 6.15 0.51
CA GLU A 334 39.52 5.11 1.04
C GLU A 334 38.84 3.73 1.10
N THR A 335 38.06 3.43 0.06
CA THR A 335 37.30 2.19 -0.06
C THR A 335 37.47 1.69 -1.47
N ARG A 336 37.97 0.47 -1.62
CA ARG A 336 38.16 -0.19 -2.91
C ARG A 336 36.87 -0.89 -3.33
N CYS A 337 36.26 -1.65 -2.43
CA CYS A 337 35.05 -2.41 -2.70
C CYS A 337 34.26 -2.57 -1.38
N ALA A 338 33.08 -1.96 -1.33
CA ALA A 338 32.20 -2.05 -0.16
C ALA A 338 31.20 -3.20 -0.30
N ALA A 339 31.09 -4.02 0.73
CA ALA A 339 29.92 -4.83 0.99
C ALA A 339 28.88 -3.99 1.74
N ILE A 340 27.62 -4.18 1.41
CA ILE A 340 26.49 -3.60 2.14
C ILE A 340 25.60 -4.78 2.49
N CYS A 341 24.99 -4.76 3.67
CA CYS A 341 23.86 -5.62 3.95
C CYS A 341 22.65 -4.74 4.19
N GLY A 342 21.75 -4.78 3.21
CA GLY A 342 20.49 -4.07 3.22
C GLY A 342 19.49 -4.60 4.27
N PRO A 343 18.34 -3.94 4.40
CA PRO A 343 17.28 -4.35 5.31
C PRO A 343 16.47 -5.59 4.85
N HIS A 344 16.57 -5.99 3.58
CA HIS A 344 15.77 -7.05 2.96
C HIS A 344 16.63 -8.23 2.48
N ARG A 345 17.36 -8.85 3.42
CA ARG A 345 18.37 -9.89 3.13
C ARG A 345 17.83 -11.10 2.39
N ASP A 346 16.60 -11.53 2.69
CA ASP A 346 15.95 -12.68 2.05
C ASP A 346 15.72 -12.46 0.54
N ILE A 347 15.65 -11.20 0.11
CA ILE A 347 15.42 -10.80 -1.29
C ILE A 347 16.75 -10.49 -2.01
N ASP A 348 17.75 -9.99 -1.27
CA ASP A 348 19.04 -9.60 -1.84
C ASP A 348 20.00 -10.79 -2.02
N GLY A 349 19.66 -11.97 -1.48
CA GLY A 349 20.47 -13.20 -1.63
C GLY A 349 21.78 -13.19 -0.85
N ASP A 350 21.92 -12.26 0.10
CA ASP A 350 23.12 -12.09 0.93
C ASP A 350 23.19 -13.14 2.04
N GLN A 351 24.42 -13.59 2.38
CA GLN A 351 24.66 -14.42 3.55
C GLN A 351 24.50 -13.63 4.85
N ASP A 352 24.00 -14.27 5.90
CA ASP A 352 23.89 -13.62 7.20
C ASP A 352 25.25 -13.27 7.81
N ILE A 353 25.47 -11.96 7.99
CA ILE A 353 26.63 -11.44 8.70
C ILE A 353 26.26 -11.21 10.16
N TRP A 354 26.88 -12.00 11.05
CA TRP A 354 26.75 -11.89 12.49
C TRP A 354 27.98 -11.16 13.08
N ILE A 355 27.74 -10.19 13.95
CA ILE A 355 28.80 -9.64 14.80
C ILE A 355 28.43 -9.98 16.24
N VAL A 356 29.21 -10.86 16.85
CA VAL A 356 29.07 -11.25 18.25
C VAL A 356 30.26 -10.66 19.02
N PRO A 357 30.04 -9.93 20.13
CA PRO A 357 31.14 -9.46 20.96
C PRO A 357 31.90 -10.67 21.53
N PRO A 358 33.24 -10.62 21.62
CA PRO A 358 34.02 -11.69 22.24
C PRO A 358 33.68 -11.79 23.74
N PRO A 359 33.83 -12.97 24.38
CA PRO A 359 33.35 -13.24 25.73
C PRO A 359 33.86 -12.26 26.81
N ASP A 360 35.07 -11.75 26.67
CA ASP A 360 35.68 -10.73 27.53
C ASP A 360 35.00 -9.36 27.41
N LYS A 361 34.53 -9.00 26.20
CA LYS A 361 33.73 -7.78 25.99
C LYS A 361 32.30 -7.91 26.48
N VAL A 362 31.72 -9.12 26.47
CA VAL A 362 30.36 -9.36 26.97
C VAL A 362 30.24 -8.86 28.39
N THR A 363 31.18 -9.23 29.28
CA THR A 363 31.18 -8.81 30.69
C THR A 363 31.27 -7.29 30.85
N SER A 364 32.02 -6.57 30.01
CA SER A 364 32.10 -5.09 30.07
C SER A 364 30.86 -4.37 29.48
N LEU A 365 30.15 -5.02 28.55
CA LEU A 365 28.90 -4.52 27.97
C LEU A 365 27.70 -4.81 28.88
N THR A 366 27.81 -5.82 29.75
CA THR A 366 26.78 -6.19 30.74
C THR A 366 27.05 -5.64 32.14
N HIS A 367 28.32 -5.36 32.49
CA HIS A 367 28.74 -4.68 33.72
C HIS A 367 29.44 -3.36 33.37
N SER A 368 28.65 -2.30 33.22
CA SER A 368 29.14 -0.93 33.45
C SER A 368 28.41 -0.38 34.67
N ASP A 369 29.14 -0.26 35.78
CA ASP A 369 28.73 0.57 36.92
C ASP A 369 28.51 2.00 36.44
N GLY A 370 27.29 2.52 36.62
CA GLY A 370 27.05 3.90 37.03
C GLY A 370 27.41 5.07 36.10
N GLN A 371 27.91 4.89 34.88
CA GLN A 371 28.09 6.00 33.93
C GLN A 371 27.56 5.65 32.53
N ARG A 372 26.28 5.95 32.32
CA ARG A 372 25.74 6.13 30.96
C ARG A 372 26.49 7.29 30.29
N PRO A 373 26.91 7.17 29.02
CA PRO A 373 27.44 8.31 28.28
C PRO A 373 26.39 9.43 28.25
N ALA A 374 26.80 10.65 28.56
CA ALA A 374 25.92 11.80 28.68
C ALA A 374 25.12 12.02 27.39
N MET A 375 23.81 11.90 27.49
CA MET A 375 22.87 12.46 26.51
C MET A 375 23.01 13.99 26.53
N PRO A 376 22.88 14.68 25.38
CA PRO A 376 22.89 16.13 25.34
C PRO A 376 21.81 16.68 26.26
N ASP A 377 22.16 17.72 27.02
CA ASP A 377 21.34 18.37 28.03
C ASP A 377 19.99 18.83 27.43
N VAL A 378 18.93 18.04 27.66
CA VAL A 378 17.56 18.44 27.35
C VAL A 378 17.12 19.31 28.52
N ALA A 379 17.06 20.61 28.27
CA ALA A 379 16.48 21.58 29.17
C ALA A 379 15.18 21.04 29.76
N ALA A 380 15.14 20.99 31.10
CA ALA A 380 14.09 20.39 31.89
C ALA A 380 12.68 20.70 31.38
N PRO A 381 11.85 19.68 31.06
CA PRO A 381 10.42 19.88 30.98
C PRO A 381 9.85 19.90 32.40
N ARG A 382 9.18 21.00 32.70
CA ARG A 382 8.33 21.19 33.87
C ARG A 382 7.39 19.99 34.05
N ASN A 383 7.33 19.48 35.30
CA ASN A 383 6.32 18.60 35.88
C ASN A 383 5.77 17.47 34.98
N VAL A 384 6.40 16.30 35.01
CA VAL A 384 5.82 15.05 34.53
C VAL A 384 5.46 14.16 35.73
N SER A 385 4.20 13.72 35.75
CA SER A 385 3.61 12.76 36.69
C SER A 385 4.35 11.41 36.70
N PRO A 386 4.11 10.51 37.68
CA PRO A 386 4.89 9.28 37.86
C PRO A 386 4.88 8.41 36.59
N ALA A 387 6.01 7.74 36.28
CA ALA A 387 6.12 6.82 35.15
C ALA A 387 5.07 5.70 35.24
N ASP A 388 4.19 5.62 34.24
CA ASP A 388 3.19 4.57 34.14
C ASP A 388 3.89 3.20 33.99
N SER A 389 3.52 2.24 34.85
CA SER A 389 3.94 0.84 34.74
C SER A 389 3.48 0.20 33.40
N THR A 390 4.14 -0.87 32.94
CA THR A 390 3.75 -1.58 31.70
C THR A 390 2.26 -1.94 31.67
N SER A 391 1.70 -2.38 32.81
CA SER A 391 0.27 -2.70 32.94
C SER A 391 -0.64 -1.48 32.77
N GLN A 392 -0.22 -0.30 33.25
CA GLN A 392 -0.96 0.96 33.06
C GLN A 392 -0.92 1.41 31.60
N LEU A 393 0.24 1.27 30.92
CA LEU A 393 0.38 1.57 29.49
C LEU A 393 -0.56 0.69 28.65
N VAL A 394 -0.56 -0.62 28.88
CA VAL A 394 -1.45 -1.56 28.17
C VAL A 394 -2.92 -1.23 28.46
N ALA A 395 -3.30 -1.03 29.72
CA ALA A 395 -4.69 -0.72 30.09
C ALA A 395 -5.19 0.56 29.40
N ARG A 396 -4.36 1.62 29.37
CA ARG A 396 -4.67 2.87 28.68
C ARG A 396 -4.72 2.68 27.17
N ALA A 397 -3.79 1.92 26.60
CA ALA A 397 -3.79 1.62 25.17
C ALA A 397 -5.07 0.89 24.73
N LEU A 398 -5.55 -0.08 25.53
CA LEU A 398 -6.79 -0.80 25.26
C LEU A 398 -8.03 0.11 25.35
N VAL A 399 -8.02 1.11 26.24
CA VAL A 399 -9.07 2.15 26.26
C VAL A 399 -9.03 2.98 24.98
N LEU A 400 -7.86 3.50 24.60
CA LEU A 400 -7.69 4.30 23.38
C LEU A 400 -8.05 3.52 22.10
N HIS A 401 -7.69 2.23 22.06
CA HIS A 401 -8.03 1.33 20.97
C HIS A 401 -9.55 1.18 20.82
N ARG A 402 -10.27 1.00 21.94
CA ARG A 402 -11.74 0.99 21.97
C ARG A 402 -12.36 2.32 21.56
N GLU A 403 -11.74 3.44 21.92
CA GLU A 403 -12.13 4.80 21.48
C GLU A 403 -11.78 5.11 20.03
N ARG A 404 -11.23 4.15 19.27
CA ARG A 404 -10.75 4.30 17.88
C ARG A 404 -9.64 5.33 17.72
N ARG A 405 -8.92 5.66 18.80
CA ARG A 405 -7.68 6.44 18.79
C ARG A 405 -6.48 5.52 18.51
N ILE A 406 -6.54 4.88 17.34
CA ILE A 406 -5.69 3.73 16.99
C ILE A 406 -4.20 4.06 17.06
N GLN A 407 -3.78 5.23 16.54
CA GLN A 407 -2.37 5.62 16.52
C GLN A 407 -1.81 5.83 17.93
N GLU A 408 -2.59 6.41 18.84
CA GLU A 408 -2.18 6.60 20.22
C GLU A 408 -2.12 5.27 20.99
N ALA A 409 -3.04 4.33 20.68
CA ALA A 409 -2.98 2.98 21.20
C ALA A 409 -1.71 2.24 20.74
N ILE A 410 -1.34 2.35 19.45
CA ILE A 410 -0.09 1.78 18.91
C ILE A 410 1.11 2.35 19.66
N GLN A 411 1.19 3.66 19.86
CA GLN A 411 2.30 4.30 20.59
C GLN A 411 2.45 3.75 22.01
N LEU A 412 1.35 3.62 22.76
CA LEU A 412 1.40 3.07 24.12
C LEU A 412 1.75 1.57 24.14
N LEU A 413 1.29 0.80 23.15
CA LEU A 413 1.62 -0.62 23.03
C LEU A 413 3.07 -0.83 22.60
N ASP A 414 3.63 0.02 21.75
CA ASP A 414 5.05 0.04 21.41
C ASP A 414 5.91 0.36 22.65
N GLN A 415 5.51 1.34 23.46
CA GLN A 415 6.17 1.64 24.74
C GLN A 415 6.10 0.46 25.71
N ALA A 416 4.93 -0.18 25.83
CA ALA A 416 4.75 -1.37 26.67
C ALA A 416 5.60 -2.54 26.16
N SER A 417 5.69 -2.74 24.83
CA SER A 417 6.50 -3.77 24.20
C SER A 417 8.00 -3.51 24.38
N ALA A 418 8.44 -2.25 24.40
CA ALA A 418 9.83 -1.90 24.70
C ALA A 418 10.21 -2.19 26.16
N GLN A 419 9.26 -2.04 27.11
CA GLN A 419 9.48 -2.38 28.51
C GLN A 419 9.44 -3.89 28.78
N ASN A 420 8.62 -4.63 28.02
CA ASN A 420 8.51 -6.09 28.12
C ASN A 420 8.43 -6.74 26.73
N PRO A 421 9.59 -6.94 26.06
CA PRO A 421 9.64 -7.40 24.66
C PRO A 421 9.29 -8.88 24.48
N VAL A 422 9.15 -9.63 25.58
CA VAL A 422 8.85 -11.07 25.58
C VAL A 422 7.41 -11.38 26.02
N SER A 423 6.51 -10.41 25.97
CA SER A 423 5.09 -10.64 26.24
C SER A 423 4.32 -10.93 24.94
N GLY A 424 3.85 -12.16 24.77
CA GLY A 424 2.96 -12.53 23.66
C GLY A 424 1.67 -11.71 23.65
N GLU A 425 1.12 -11.40 24.83
CA GLU A 425 -0.08 -10.57 25.00
C GLU A 425 0.11 -9.14 24.46
N ILE A 426 1.19 -8.45 24.83
CA ILE A 426 1.45 -7.08 24.38
C ILE A 426 1.65 -7.04 22.85
N LEU A 427 2.44 -7.98 22.32
CA LEU A 427 2.69 -8.11 20.89
C LEU A 427 1.39 -8.40 20.11
N ASN A 428 0.50 -9.22 20.67
CA ASN A 428 -0.80 -9.48 20.10
C ASN A 428 -1.71 -8.24 20.11
N HIS A 429 -1.75 -7.48 21.20
CA HIS A 429 -2.50 -6.22 21.26
C HIS A 429 -1.96 -5.19 20.25
N LEU A 430 -0.64 -5.09 20.12
CA LEU A 430 0.00 -4.25 19.10
C LEU A 430 -0.39 -4.70 17.68
N GLY A 431 -0.35 -6.01 17.41
CA GLY A 431 -0.84 -6.59 16.16
C GLY A 431 -2.29 -6.23 15.86
N ASN A 432 -3.20 -6.31 16.85
CA ASN A 432 -4.60 -5.93 16.70
C ASN A 432 -4.75 -4.44 16.33
N ALA A 433 -4.00 -3.56 17.00
CA ALA A 433 -4.05 -2.14 16.73
C ALA A 433 -3.49 -1.79 15.33
N LEU A 434 -2.40 -2.43 14.91
CA LEU A 434 -1.82 -2.30 13.57
C LEU A 434 -2.78 -2.80 12.48
N GLN A 435 -3.47 -3.91 12.73
CA GLN A 435 -4.48 -4.44 11.82
C GLN A 435 -5.65 -3.45 11.65
N ASP A 436 -6.13 -2.87 12.75
CA ASP A 436 -7.15 -1.82 12.73
C ASP A 436 -6.69 -0.52 12.04
N ALA A 437 -5.38 -0.25 12.03
CA ALA A 437 -4.76 0.84 11.28
C ALA A 437 -4.56 0.52 9.79
N GLY A 438 -4.89 -0.69 9.34
CA GLY A 438 -4.69 -1.15 7.96
C GLY A 438 -3.25 -1.56 7.64
N GLN A 439 -2.36 -1.69 8.64
CA GLN A 439 -0.97 -2.07 8.47
C GLN A 439 -0.83 -3.61 8.58
N GLN A 440 -1.33 -4.33 7.58
CA GLN A 440 -1.50 -5.79 7.63
C GLN A 440 -0.18 -6.55 7.75
N GLU A 441 0.86 -6.14 7.04
CA GLU A 441 2.18 -6.78 7.06
C GLU A 441 2.86 -6.58 8.42
N LEU A 442 2.72 -5.40 9.03
CA LEU A 442 3.25 -5.15 10.37
C LEU A 442 2.46 -5.92 11.43
N ALA A 443 1.13 -6.02 11.30
CA ALA A 443 0.32 -6.86 12.16
C ALA A 443 0.76 -8.33 12.10
N LEU A 444 0.97 -8.86 10.88
CA LEU A 444 1.50 -10.21 10.65
C LEU A 444 2.81 -10.44 11.41
N GLN A 445 3.76 -9.51 11.30
CA GLN A 445 5.05 -9.59 12.00
C GLN A 445 4.88 -9.64 13.51
N ARG A 446 3.99 -8.81 14.09
CA ARG A 446 3.76 -8.80 15.54
C ARG A 446 3.07 -10.06 16.04
N TYR A 447 2.10 -10.59 15.30
CA TYR A 447 1.50 -11.88 15.65
C TYR A 447 2.51 -13.03 15.54
N ALA A 448 3.34 -13.05 14.50
CA ALA A 448 4.39 -14.05 14.35
C ALA A 448 5.42 -13.96 15.49
N GLN A 449 5.80 -12.74 15.89
CA GLN A 449 6.67 -12.52 17.05
C GLN A 449 6.02 -13.00 18.35
N ALA A 450 4.74 -12.70 18.56
CA ALA A 450 3.98 -13.17 19.72
C ALA A 450 3.98 -14.71 19.81
N VAL A 451 3.75 -15.40 18.70
CA VAL A 451 3.81 -16.87 18.62
C VAL A 451 5.24 -17.40 18.80
N SER A 452 6.27 -16.69 18.30
CA SER A 452 7.66 -17.12 18.50
C SER A 452 8.09 -17.03 19.97
N VAL A 453 7.62 -16.02 20.69
CA VAL A 453 7.95 -15.79 22.10
C VAL A 453 7.12 -16.70 23.01
N GLU A 454 5.85 -16.87 22.70
CA GLU A 454 4.91 -17.70 23.47
C GLU A 454 4.12 -18.61 22.51
N PRO A 455 4.67 -19.78 22.12
CA PRO A 455 4.08 -20.67 21.12
C PRO A 455 2.68 -21.20 21.46
N THR A 456 2.33 -21.21 22.74
CA THR A 456 1.02 -21.65 23.22
C THR A 456 0.02 -20.49 23.40
N PHE A 457 0.39 -19.26 23.06
CA PHE A 457 -0.50 -18.11 23.17
C PHE A 457 -1.55 -18.11 22.05
N TYR A 458 -2.65 -18.85 22.27
CA TYR A 458 -3.67 -19.08 21.26
C TYR A 458 -4.28 -17.82 20.62
N PRO A 459 -4.45 -16.66 21.30
CA PRO A 459 -5.00 -15.47 20.64
C PRO A 459 -4.10 -14.97 19.50
N ALA A 460 -2.78 -15.03 19.67
CA ALA A 460 -1.83 -14.67 18.62
C ALA A 460 -1.84 -15.69 17.48
N LEU A 461 -1.94 -17.00 17.77
CA LEU A 461 -2.09 -18.03 16.74
C LEU A 461 -3.37 -17.83 15.91
N GLN A 462 -4.49 -17.53 16.57
CA GLN A 462 -5.77 -17.27 15.91
C GLN A 462 -5.69 -16.04 14.99
N ASN A 463 -5.13 -14.94 15.51
CA ASN A 463 -4.94 -13.71 14.76
C ASN A 463 -3.95 -13.85 13.60
N LEU A 464 -2.83 -14.56 13.83
CA LEU A 464 -1.85 -14.89 12.81
C LEU A 464 -2.51 -15.70 11.68
N GLY A 465 -3.26 -16.75 12.04
CA GLY A 465 -3.97 -17.58 11.08
C GLY A 465 -4.96 -16.79 10.23
N TYR A 466 -5.75 -15.91 10.87
CA TYR A 466 -6.69 -15.04 10.17
C TYR A 466 -6.00 -14.08 9.19
N VAL A 467 -4.93 -13.41 9.60
CA VAL A 467 -4.18 -12.48 8.72
C VAL A 467 -3.49 -13.21 7.58
N LEU A 468 -2.91 -14.39 7.84
CA LEU A 468 -2.29 -15.21 6.79
C LEU A 468 -3.29 -15.58 5.69
N VAL A 469 -4.51 -16.00 6.05
CA VAL A 469 -5.59 -16.26 5.07
C VAL A 469 -5.90 -14.99 4.27
N ALA A 470 -6.06 -13.85 4.94
CA ALA A 470 -6.35 -12.57 4.27
C ALA A 470 -5.22 -12.12 3.31
N LEU A 471 -3.97 -12.42 3.62
CA LEU A 471 -2.81 -12.10 2.77
C LEU A 471 -2.59 -13.13 1.63
N GLY A 472 -3.38 -14.21 1.58
CA GLY A 472 -3.28 -15.26 0.54
C GLY A 472 -2.42 -16.48 0.93
N HIS A 473 -1.92 -16.54 2.17
CA HIS A 473 -1.20 -17.69 2.73
C HIS A 473 -2.17 -18.68 3.40
N THR A 474 -3.19 -19.10 2.65
CA THR A 474 -4.38 -19.79 3.19
C THR A 474 -4.04 -21.07 3.95
N ASP A 475 -3.23 -21.96 3.39
CA ASP A 475 -2.93 -23.25 4.01
C ASP A 475 -2.12 -23.10 5.31
N LEU A 476 -1.15 -22.19 5.31
CA LEU A 476 -0.41 -21.83 6.53
C LEU A 476 -1.35 -21.21 7.57
N GLY A 477 -2.28 -20.35 7.14
CA GLY A 477 -3.27 -19.75 8.02
C GLY A 477 -4.19 -20.79 8.68
N ILE A 478 -4.65 -21.78 7.89
CA ILE A 478 -5.43 -22.93 8.39
C ILE A 478 -4.62 -23.72 9.44
N GLU A 479 -3.33 -23.96 9.18
CA GLU A 479 -2.45 -24.64 10.13
C GLU A 479 -2.40 -23.91 11.48
N ARG A 480 -2.18 -22.59 11.48
CA ARG A 480 -2.14 -21.78 12.71
C ARG A 480 -3.48 -21.76 13.45
N LEU A 481 -4.60 -21.71 12.73
CA LEU A 481 -5.94 -21.81 13.32
C LEU A 481 -6.18 -23.18 13.96
N LYS A 482 -5.70 -24.27 13.33
CA LYS A 482 -5.78 -25.62 13.91
C LYS A 482 -4.95 -25.72 15.19
N GLN A 483 -3.73 -25.19 15.19
CA GLN A 483 -2.90 -25.12 16.41
C GLN A 483 -3.59 -24.34 17.53
N ALA A 484 -4.19 -23.17 17.22
CA ALA A 484 -4.98 -22.41 18.20
C ALA A 484 -6.14 -23.23 18.77
N GLN A 485 -6.83 -24.00 17.92
CA GLN A 485 -7.94 -24.87 18.32
C GLN A 485 -7.50 -26.05 19.19
N GLU A 486 -6.31 -26.61 18.97
CA GLU A 486 -5.73 -27.67 19.80
C GLU A 486 -5.38 -27.17 21.21
N ILE A 487 -4.87 -25.94 21.31
CA ILE A 487 -4.48 -25.32 22.59
C ILE A 487 -5.71 -24.86 23.38
N ASN A 488 -6.62 -24.13 22.74
CA ASN A 488 -7.85 -23.63 23.35
C ASN A 488 -9.03 -23.86 22.41
N PRO A 489 -9.77 -24.97 22.61
CA PRO A 489 -10.91 -25.30 21.76
C PRO A 489 -12.03 -24.25 21.88
N LEU A 490 -12.29 -23.53 20.79
CA LEU A 490 -13.39 -22.59 20.68
C LEU A 490 -14.29 -22.95 19.49
N ASP A 491 -15.61 -22.92 19.69
CA ASP A 491 -16.58 -23.24 18.64
C ASP A 491 -16.41 -22.36 17.39
N VAL A 492 -16.04 -21.08 17.59
CA VAL A 492 -15.80 -20.13 16.49
C VAL A 492 -14.60 -20.49 15.63
N ASN A 493 -13.58 -21.15 16.20
CA ASN A 493 -12.40 -21.56 15.45
C ASN A 493 -12.72 -22.67 14.44
N HIS A 494 -13.66 -23.57 14.75
CA HIS A 494 -14.15 -24.54 13.78
C HIS A 494 -14.73 -23.87 12.53
N ILE A 495 -15.45 -22.77 12.72
CA ILE A 495 -15.96 -21.96 11.61
C ILE A 495 -14.82 -21.26 10.89
N LEU A 496 -13.92 -20.56 11.60
CA LEU A 496 -12.78 -19.87 10.99
C LEU A 496 -11.97 -20.80 10.09
N ILE A 497 -11.69 -22.02 10.55
CA ILE A 497 -10.97 -23.06 9.79
C ILE A 497 -11.78 -23.47 8.56
N ALA A 498 -13.07 -23.80 8.71
CA ALA A 498 -13.90 -24.27 7.62
C ALA A 498 -14.12 -23.20 6.53
N THR A 499 -14.18 -21.92 6.91
CA THR A 499 -14.38 -20.78 6.00
C THR A 499 -13.09 -20.13 5.51
N ALA A 500 -11.91 -20.68 5.84
CA ALA A 500 -10.62 -20.19 5.37
C ALA A 500 -10.42 -20.56 3.90
N LEU A 501 -10.81 -19.65 3.00
CA LEU A 501 -10.74 -19.86 1.56
C LEU A 501 -9.60 -19.05 0.91
N PRO A 502 -8.95 -19.59 -0.15
CA PRO A 502 -8.03 -18.83 -0.97
C PRO A 502 -8.70 -17.60 -1.59
N THR A 503 -7.98 -16.48 -1.62
CA THR A 503 -8.40 -15.29 -2.35
C THR A 503 -8.28 -15.49 -3.87
N ILE A 504 -7.24 -16.19 -4.30
CA ILE A 504 -6.98 -16.55 -5.70
C ILE A 504 -6.80 -18.06 -5.76
N TYR A 505 -7.69 -18.74 -6.49
CA TYR A 505 -7.59 -20.18 -6.73
C TYR A 505 -6.64 -20.48 -7.88
N THR A 506 -5.91 -21.59 -7.81
CA THR A 506 -4.92 -21.97 -8.82
C THR A 506 -5.56 -22.61 -10.05
N SER A 507 -6.67 -23.31 -9.88
CA SER A 507 -7.42 -23.97 -10.95
C SER A 507 -8.90 -24.15 -10.58
N VAL A 508 -9.71 -24.61 -11.54
CA VAL A 508 -11.11 -24.99 -11.29
C VAL A 508 -11.19 -26.16 -10.29
N ASP A 509 -10.25 -27.09 -10.34
CA ASP A 509 -10.23 -28.25 -9.45
C ASP A 509 -9.86 -27.84 -8.01
N ASP A 510 -8.85 -26.98 -7.82
CA ASP A 510 -8.54 -26.41 -6.49
C ASP A 510 -9.78 -25.71 -5.91
N LEU A 511 -10.46 -24.89 -6.72
CA LEU A 511 -11.69 -24.23 -6.29
C LEU A 511 -12.79 -25.23 -5.89
N ARG A 512 -13.00 -26.28 -6.69
CA ARG A 512 -14.01 -27.32 -6.42
C ARG A 512 -13.69 -28.11 -5.15
N ASP A 513 -12.42 -28.44 -4.92
CA ASP A 513 -11.99 -29.17 -3.72
C ASP A 513 -12.20 -28.33 -2.46
N ARG A 514 -11.81 -27.04 -2.51
CA ARG A 514 -12.04 -26.09 -1.41
C ARG A 514 -13.53 -25.88 -1.17
N ARG A 515 -14.35 -25.82 -2.22
CA ARG A 515 -15.82 -25.73 -2.11
C ARG A 515 -16.41 -26.95 -1.42
N THR A 516 -16.03 -28.14 -1.87
CA THR A 516 -16.52 -29.41 -1.33
C THR A 516 -16.16 -29.55 0.14
N HIS A 517 -14.93 -29.18 0.52
CA HIS A 517 -14.49 -29.16 1.91
C HIS A 517 -15.31 -28.20 2.76
N LEU A 518 -15.49 -26.95 2.32
CA LEU A 518 -16.29 -25.93 3.00
C LEU A 518 -17.73 -26.42 3.28
N GLU A 519 -18.43 -26.90 2.25
CA GLU A 519 -19.81 -27.36 2.38
C GLU A 519 -19.91 -28.61 3.27
N GLY A 520 -18.99 -29.56 3.11
CA GLY A 520 -18.92 -30.77 3.91
C GLY A 520 -18.70 -30.48 5.39
N GLU A 521 -17.73 -29.65 5.73
CA GLU A 521 -17.42 -29.31 7.12
C GLU A 521 -18.52 -28.49 7.78
N ILE A 522 -19.05 -27.46 7.12
CA ILE A 522 -20.15 -26.67 7.68
C ILE A 522 -21.40 -27.53 7.89
N LYS A 523 -21.72 -28.44 6.95
CA LYS A 523 -22.82 -29.40 7.14
C LYS A 523 -22.56 -30.32 8.32
N ARG A 524 -21.34 -30.89 8.43
CA ARG A 524 -20.95 -31.78 9.53
C ARG A 524 -21.07 -31.08 10.89
N LEU A 525 -20.58 -29.85 11.01
CA LEU A 525 -20.69 -29.06 12.25
C LEU A 525 -22.16 -28.78 12.62
N ALA A 526 -22.99 -28.44 11.63
CA ALA A 526 -24.42 -28.19 11.85
C ALA A 526 -25.21 -29.46 12.23
N ASP A 527 -24.85 -30.62 11.66
CA ASP A 527 -25.48 -31.91 11.95
C ASP A 527 -25.05 -32.47 13.32
N ASN A 528 -23.80 -32.21 13.71
CA ASN A 528 -23.28 -32.50 15.06
C ASN A 528 -23.85 -31.56 16.13
N GLY A 529 -24.64 -30.56 15.75
CA GLY A 529 -25.35 -29.69 16.67
C GLY A 529 -24.50 -28.57 17.28
N LEU A 530 -23.39 -28.17 16.62
CA LEU A 530 -22.61 -27.00 17.02
C LEU A 530 -23.53 -25.76 17.10
N ARG A 531 -23.40 -24.98 18.19
CA ARG A 531 -24.19 -23.76 18.40
C ARG A 531 -23.32 -22.64 18.91
N ILE A 532 -23.36 -21.50 18.22
CA ILE A 532 -22.63 -20.29 18.62
C ILE A 532 -23.64 -19.19 18.96
N ASP A 533 -23.52 -18.64 20.17
CA ASP A 533 -24.34 -17.54 20.65
C ASP A 533 -23.85 -16.20 20.08
N THR A 534 -24.48 -15.75 19.00
CA THR A 534 -24.16 -14.48 18.34
C THR A 534 -24.70 -13.26 19.11
N SER A 535 -25.31 -13.47 20.27
CA SER A 535 -25.66 -12.38 21.20
C SER A 535 -24.44 -11.79 21.91
N LYS A 536 -23.33 -12.54 21.97
CA LYS A 536 -22.09 -12.21 22.68
C LYS A 536 -20.83 -12.47 21.84
N THR A 537 -20.89 -13.41 20.91
CA THR A 537 -19.72 -13.83 20.12
C THR A 537 -19.79 -13.23 18.71
N LEU A 538 -18.75 -12.49 18.34
CA LEU A 538 -18.53 -12.06 16.96
C LEU A 538 -18.15 -13.28 16.10
N VAL A 539 -18.83 -13.48 14.98
CA VAL A 539 -18.57 -14.61 14.07
C VAL A 539 -17.91 -14.14 12.77
N PRO A 540 -17.03 -14.95 12.15
CA PRO A 540 -16.41 -14.59 10.90
C PRO A 540 -17.40 -14.57 9.75
N THR A 541 -17.10 -13.79 8.72
CA THR A 541 -17.83 -13.78 7.46
C THR A 541 -17.38 -14.91 6.55
N ASN A 542 -18.28 -15.45 5.74
CA ASN A 542 -17.96 -16.37 4.65
C ASN A 542 -17.85 -15.64 3.28
N PHE A 543 -17.27 -14.44 3.30
CA PHE A 543 -17.30 -13.49 2.18
C PHE A 543 -16.78 -14.08 0.86
N PHE A 544 -15.72 -14.89 0.90
CA PHE A 544 -15.07 -15.40 -0.31
C PHE A 544 -15.84 -16.51 -1.03
N ALA A 545 -16.77 -17.20 -0.35
CA ALA A 545 -17.53 -18.29 -0.97
C ALA A 545 -18.39 -17.84 -2.15
N ALA A 546 -18.90 -16.60 -2.11
CA ALA A 546 -19.73 -16.04 -3.17
C ALA A 546 -19.00 -15.95 -4.54
N TYR A 547 -17.67 -15.90 -4.53
CA TYR A 547 -16.86 -15.80 -5.74
C TYR A 547 -16.56 -17.16 -6.39
N GLN A 548 -16.96 -18.27 -5.75
CA GLN A 548 -16.80 -19.63 -6.29
C GLN A 548 -17.83 -20.00 -7.35
N GLY A 549 -18.83 -19.14 -7.62
CA GLY A 549 -19.80 -19.38 -8.69
C GLY A 549 -20.90 -20.42 -8.39
N TYR A 550 -21.12 -20.79 -7.13
CA TYR A 550 -22.14 -21.78 -6.72
C TYR A 550 -23.37 -21.17 -6.02
N ASN A 551 -24.43 -21.95 -5.84
CA ASN A 551 -25.57 -21.54 -5.00
C ASN A 551 -25.21 -21.69 -3.52
N ASP A 552 -25.10 -20.57 -2.81
CA ASP A 552 -24.71 -20.53 -1.39
C ASP A 552 -25.88 -20.76 -0.41
N CYS A 553 -27.10 -20.97 -0.92
CA CYS A 553 -28.29 -21.10 -0.08
C CYS A 553 -28.17 -22.22 0.97
N LEU A 554 -27.74 -23.41 0.56
CA LEU A 554 -27.61 -24.54 1.49
C LEU A 554 -26.47 -24.33 2.50
N LEU A 555 -25.35 -23.78 2.05
CA LEU A 555 -24.21 -23.45 2.90
C LEU A 555 -24.63 -22.46 4.00
N HIS A 556 -25.26 -21.36 3.63
CA HIS A 556 -25.70 -20.33 4.56
C HIS A 556 -26.87 -20.80 5.44
N LYS A 557 -27.76 -21.66 4.93
CA LYS A 557 -28.78 -22.31 5.76
C LYS A 557 -28.15 -23.18 6.87
N ASN A 558 -27.04 -23.87 6.58
CA ASN A 558 -26.31 -24.62 7.59
C ASN A 558 -25.57 -23.71 8.58
N LEU A 559 -24.96 -22.61 8.13
CA LEU A 559 -24.41 -21.59 9.03
C LEU A 559 -25.49 -21.00 9.95
N GLY A 560 -26.67 -20.69 9.40
CA GLY A 560 -27.84 -20.25 10.18
C GLY A 560 -28.43 -21.32 11.11
N ARG A 561 -28.06 -22.61 10.96
CA ARG A 561 -28.34 -23.65 11.97
C ARG A 561 -27.34 -23.62 13.12
N ILE A 562 -26.12 -23.14 12.90
CA ILE A 562 -25.06 -23.03 13.92
C ILE A 562 -25.23 -21.73 14.72
N TYR A 563 -25.49 -20.61 14.05
CA TYR A 563 -25.59 -19.30 14.69
C TYR A 563 -26.96 -19.07 15.34
N ARG A 564 -26.96 -18.54 16.57
CA ARG A 564 -28.16 -18.24 17.35
C ARG A 564 -28.04 -16.86 17.98
N GLY A 565 -28.88 -15.93 17.55
CA GLY A 565 -29.10 -14.68 18.25
C GLY A 565 -30.41 -14.68 19.04
N GLY A 566 -30.56 -13.69 19.93
CA GLY A 566 -31.81 -13.44 20.65
C GLY A 566 -32.76 -12.51 19.89
N ASP A 567 -34.00 -12.44 20.37
CA ASP A 567 -35.01 -11.47 19.94
C ASP A 567 -35.11 -10.31 20.93
N LEU A 568 -34.83 -9.11 20.45
CA LEU A 568 -34.98 -7.83 21.16
C LEU A 568 -36.06 -6.96 20.53
N SER A 569 -36.75 -7.43 19.49
CA SER A 569 -37.76 -6.63 18.81
C SER A 569 -38.93 -6.36 19.74
N LYS A 570 -39.38 -5.10 19.74
CA LYS A 570 -40.64 -4.75 20.40
C LYS A 570 -41.82 -5.18 19.53
N PRO A 571 -43.02 -5.41 20.10
CA PRO A 571 -44.20 -5.71 19.31
C PRO A 571 -44.44 -4.64 18.24
N ARG A 572 -44.83 -5.08 17.04
CA ARG A 572 -45.09 -4.18 15.91
C ARG A 572 -46.11 -3.09 16.30
N ARG A 573 -45.73 -1.82 16.12
CA ARG A 573 -46.66 -0.71 16.29
C ARG A 573 -47.78 -0.83 15.24
N LYS A 574 -49.04 -0.66 15.65
CA LYS A 574 -50.15 -0.51 14.69
C LYS A 574 -49.98 0.82 13.98
N VAL A 575 -49.40 0.81 12.78
CA VAL A 575 -49.47 1.95 11.86
C VAL A 575 -50.93 2.05 11.42
N THR A 576 -51.70 2.91 12.08
CA THR A 576 -53.08 3.19 11.67
C THR A 576 -53.04 3.89 10.32
N THR A 577 -54.00 3.57 9.46
CA THR A 577 -54.16 4.09 8.09
C THR A 577 -54.41 5.61 7.99
N GLY A 578 -54.13 6.38 9.06
CA GLY A 578 -54.46 7.81 9.15
C GLY A 578 -53.56 8.66 10.04
N GLY A 579 -52.27 8.35 10.25
CA GLY A 579 -51.39 9.36 10.86
C GLY A 579 -49.97 9.01 11.33
N GLY A 580 -49.48 7.78 11.22
CA GLY A 580 -48.09 7.44 11.62
C GLY A 580 -47.16 7.22 10.43
N LYS A 581 -45.97 7.83 10.44
CA LYS A 581 -44.88 7.49 9.50
C LYS A 581 -44.31 6.11 9.83
N ILE A 582 -43.90 5.34 8.82
CA ILE A 582 -43.17 4.09 9.01
C ILE A 582 -41.71 4.43 9.30
N ARG A 583 -41.17 3.95 10.42
CA ARG A 583 -39.79 4.21 10.81
C ARG A 583 -38.86 3.15 10.24
N ILE A 584 -37.90 3.54 9.40
CA ILE A 584 -36.96 2.63 8.73
C ILE A 584 -35.55 2.91 9.24
N GLY A 585 -34.90 1.89 9.79
CA GLY A 585 -33.49 1.91 10.16
C GLY A 585 -32.61 1.34 9.05
N PHE A 586 -31.75 2.14 8.42
CA PHE A 586 -30.72 1.66 7.50
C PHE A 586 -29.46 1.33 8.29
N LEU A 587 -28.95 0.11 8.19
CA LEU A 587 -27.78 -0.37 8.96
C LEU A 587 -26.63 -0.79 8.05
N SER A 588 -25.45 -0.22 8.29
CA SER A 588 -24.22 -0.56 7.57
C SER A 588 -22.95 -0.15 8.32
N ALA A 589 -21.86 -0.86 8.07
CA ALA A 589 -20.48 -0.46 8.38
C ALA A 589 -19.80 0.38 7.28
N TYR A 590 -20.54 0.72 6.23
CA TYR A 590 -20.00 1.32 5.01
C TYR A 590 -20.80 2.55 4.53
N PHE A 591 -21.48 3.26 5.42
CA PHE A 591 -22.06 4.59 5.15
C PHE A 591 -20.97 5.67 5.14
N ARG A 592 -20.04 5.52 4.19
CA ARG A 592 -18.82 6.29 3.97
C ARG A 592 -18.43 6.17 2.50
N ASP A 593 -17.37 6.81 2.02
CA ASP A 593 -16.95 6.67 0.61
C ASP A 593 -16.55 5.24 0.27
N HIS A 594 -17.54 4.48 -0.18
CA HIS A 594 -17.52 3.05 -0.39
C HIS A 594 -18.71 2.67 -1.28
N THR A 595 -18.60 1.56 -2.01
CA THR A 595 -19.65 1.03 -2.88
C THR A 595 -21.03 0.99 -2.22
N ILE A 596 -21.12 0.48 -0.98
CA ILE A 596 -22.40 0.39 -0.25
C ILE A 596 -23.00 1.77 0.02
N GLY A 597 -22.18 2.75 0.40
CA GLY A 597 -22.62 4.12 0.58
C GLY A 597 -23.16 4.72 -0.72
N ARG A 598 -22.43 4.56 -1.83
CA ARG A 598 -22.82 5.06 -3.16
C ARG A 598 -24.15 4.48 -3.66
N LEU A 599 -24.37 3.18 -3.42
CA LEU A 599 -25.60 2.48 -3.84
C LEU A 599 -26.83 2.86 -2.99
N ASN A 600 -26.64 3.32 -1.75
CA ASN A 600 -27.75 3.51 -0.80
C ASN A 600 -28.02 4.98 -0.44
N LEU A 601 -27.08 5.90 -0.61
CA LEU A 601 -27.25 7.30 -0.23
C LEU A 601 -28.47 7.93 -0.90
N GLY A 602 -28.63 7.72 -2.21
CA GLY A 602 -29.76 8.25 -2.96
C GLY A 602 -31.11 7.72 -2.50
N ARG A 603 -31.16 6.51 -1.90
CA ARG A 603 -32.38 5.94 -1.31
C ARG A 603 -32.73 6.66 -0.02
N VAL A 604 -31.75 6.85 0.86
CA VAL A 604 -31.92 7.59 2.11
C VAL A 604 -32.41 9.00 1.81
N GLU A 605 -31.77 9.72 0.88
CA GLU A 605 -32.12 11.10 0.51
C GLU A 605 -33.52 11.27 -0.08
N ARG A 606 -34.04 10.28 -0.81
CA ARG A 606 -35.26 10.44 -1.62
C ARG A 606 -36.51 9.75 -1.09
N LEU A 607 -36.40 8.93 -0.04
CA LEU A 607 -37.58 8.30 0.53
C LEU A 607 -38.59 9.36 1.03
N PRO A 608 -39.88 9.26 0.66
CA PRO A 608 -40.88 10.29 0.93
C PRO A 608 -41.07 10.50 2.44
N ARG A 609 -40.71 11.69 2.94
CA ARG A 609 -40.69 12.03 4.38
C ARG A 609 -42.07 12.24 4.98
N ASP A 610 -43.11 12.38 4.17
CA ASP A 610 -44.51 12.34 4.59
C ASP A 610 -44.97 10.92 4.97
N ARG A 611 -44.26 9.89 4.48
CA ARG A 611 -44.59 8.47 4.72
C ARG A 611 -43.58 7.75 5.61
N PHE A 612 -42.31 8.16 5.57
CA PHE A 612 -41.22 7.49 6.26
C PHE A 612 -40.45 8.43 7.19
N GLU A 613 -40.08 7.90 8.35
CA GLU A 613 -39.05 8.47 9.23
C GLU A 613 -37.79 7.61 9.08
N ILE A 614 -36.66 8.22 8.78
CA ILE A 614 -35.43 7.54 8.41
C ILE A 614 -34.39 7.66 9.52
N VAL A 615 -34.01 6.51 10.06
CA VAL A 615 -32.90 6.37 11.00
C VAL A 615 -31.72 5.75 10.25
N VAL A 616 -30.56 6.39 10.29
CA VAL A 616 -29.31 5.81 9.77
C VAL A 616 -28.49 5.30 10.96
N LEU A 617 -28.18 4.00 10.92
CA LEU A 617 -27.42 3.25 11.91
C LEU A 617 -26.04 2.95 11.32
N SER A 618 -25.04 3.77 11.61
CA SER A 618 -23.68 3.64 11.07
C SER A 618 -22.78 2.91 12.05
N VAL A 619 -22.19 1.78 11.66
CA VAL A 619 -21.22 1.06 12.50
C VAL A 619 -19.88 1.80 12.49
N GLY A 620 -19.48 2.30 13.66
CA GLY A 620 -18.29 3.13 13.80
C GLY A 620 -18.45 4.55 13.23
N GLN A 621 -17.43 5.37 13.49
CA GLN A 621 -17.41 6.78 13.11
C GLN A 621 -16.63 6.99 11.80
N HIS A 622 -17.24 7.73 10.87
CA HIS A 622 -16.67 8.07 9.56
C HIS A 622 -16.72 9.59 9.36
N HIS A 623 -15.72 10.15 8.70
CA HIS A 623 -15.54 11.61 8.59
C HIS A 623 -15.51 12.12 7.15
N ASP A 624 -15.77 11.26 6.16
CA ASP A 624 -15.80 11.66 4.76
C ASP A 624 -17.14 12.32 4.37
N GLU A 625 -17.14 12.90 3.17
CA GLU A 625 -18.28 13.60 2.58
C GLU A 625 -19.55 12.75 2.53
N MET A 626 -19.40 11.45 2.23
CA MET A 626 -20.53 10.55 2.10
C MET A 626 -21.19 10.30 3.45
N ALA A 627 -20.39 10.06 4.49
CA ALA A 627 -20.88 9.92 5.86
C ALA A 627 -21.63 11.17 6.32
N ARG A 628 -21.10 12.37 6.01
CA ARG A 628 -21.77 13.64 6.30
C ARG A 628 -23.12 13.76 5.59
N ARG A 629 -23.22 13.35 4.32
CA ARG A 629 -24.48 13.36 3.58
C ARG A 629 -25.51 12.38 4.13
N PHE A 630 -25.10 11.18 4.57
CA PHE A 630 -25.99 10.27 5.28
C PHE A 630 -26.53 10.89 6.57
N ALA A 631 -25.68 11.54 7.36
CA ALA A 631 -26.08 12.22 8.59
C ALA A 631 -27.05 13.38 8.34
N GLN A 632 -26.83 14.16 7.27
CA GLN A 632 -27.72 15.26 6.87
C GLN A 632 -29.05 14.78 6.30
N ALA A 633 -29.04 13.65 5.59
CA ALA A 633 -30.25 13.12 4.96
C ALA A 633 -31.18 12.42 5.96
N ALA A 634 -30.66 11.84 7.04
CA ALA A 634 -31.45 11.10 8.02
C ALA A 634 -32.27 12.02 8.94
N ASP A 635 -33.45 11.56 9.37
CA ASP A 635 -34.18 12.20 10.48
C ASP A 635 -33.44 11.96 11.81
N GLN A 636 -32.73 10.83 11.93
CA GLN A 636 -31.84 10.52 13.04
C GLN A 636 -30.60 9.75 12.56
N PHE A 637 -29.42 10.17 13.00
CA PHE A 637 -28.15 9.47 12.73
C PHE A 637 -27.57 8.90 14.04
N VAL A 638 -27.30 7.60 14.06
CA VAL A 638 -26.86 6.87 15.25
C VAL A 638 -25.57 6.13 14.96
N LEU A 639 -24.56 6.35 15.81
CA LEU A 639 -23.32 5.59 15.78
C LEU A 639 -23.49 4.29 16.54
N VAL A 640 -23.34 3.17 15.84
CA VAL A 640 -23.43 1.82 16.40
C VAL A 640 -22.04 1.38 16.86
N PRO A 641 -21.85 1.00 18.15
CA PRO A 641 -20.58 0.50 18.65
C PRO A 641 -20.23 -0.86 18.03
N ARG A 642 -18.95 -1.24 18.07
CA ARG A 642 -18.51 -2.56 17.57
C ARG A 642 -18.72 -3.71 18.56
N ASP A 643 -19.02 -3.41 19.82
CA ASP A 643 -19.42 -4.43 20.79
C ASP A 643 -20.78 -5.02 20.42
N VAL A 644 -20.86 -6.35 20.33
CA VAL A 644 -22.05 -7.07 19.82
C VAL A 644 -23.28 -6.82 20.70
N ALA A 645 -23.13 -6.91 22.02
CA ALA A 645 -24.25 -6.75 22.95
C ALA A 645 -24.76 -5.30 22.95
N ALA A 646 -23.87 -4.32 23.06
CA ALA A 646 -24.21 -2.90 23.04
C ALA A 646 -24.84 -2.48 21.70
N ALA A 647 -24.32 -2.99 20.58
CA ALA A 647 -24.89 -2.72 19.26
C ALA A 647 -26.34 -3.20 19.16
N ARG A 648 -26.61 -4.44 19.59
CA ARG A 648 -27.96 -5.03 19.55
C ARG A 648 -28.95 -4.23 20.38
N GLU A 649 -28.58 -3.87 21.60
CA GLU A 649 -29.42 -3.06 22.47
C GLU A 649 -29.67 -1.67 21.88
N LEU A 650 -28.63 -1.00 21.39
CA LEU A 650 -28.75 0.34 20.83
C LEU A 650 -29.67 0.35 19.60
N ILE A 651 -29.52 -0.62 18.70
CA ILE A 651 -30.36 -0.75 17.50
C ILE A 651 -31.82 -1.02 17.92
N ALA A 652 -32.06 -1.96 18.84
CA ALA A 652 -33.41 -2.28 19.31
C ALA A 652 -34.09 -1.08 20.01
N ARG A 653 -33.32 -0.26 20.75
CA ARG A 653 -33.80 1.00 21.36
C ARG A 653 -34.21 2.06 20.34
N GLN A 654 -33.80 1.93 19.07
CA GLN A 654 -34.30 2.81 18.01
C GLN A 654 -35.72 2.46 17.57
N GLU A 655 -36.32 1.35 18.02
CA GLU A 655 -37.74 1.03 17.79
C GLU A 655 -38.20 1.23 16.33
N VAL A 656 -37.35 0.86 15.38
CA VAL A 656 -37.68 0.98 13.95
C VAL A 656 -38.69 -0.09 13.57
N ASP A 657 -39.65 0.24 12.69
CA ASP A 657 -40.63 -0.71 12.18
C ASP A 657 -39.97 -1.71 11.22
N ILE A 658 -38.99 -1.22 10.44
CA ILE A 658 -38.21 -1.99 9.48
C ILE A 658 -36.73 -1.72 9.73
N LEU A 659 -35.96 -2.78 10.01
CA LEU A 659 -34.49 -2.72 9.99
C LEU A 659 -33.98 -3.24 8.65
N PHE A 660 -33.29 -2.38 7.91
CA PHE A 660 -32.83 -2.61 6.55
C PHE A 660 -31.29 -2.68 6.52
N PHE A 661 -30.76 -3.90 6.41
CA PHE A 661 -29.33 -4.14 6.30
C PHE A 661 -28.85 -3.95 4.86
N THR A 662 -27.67 -3.35 4.68
CA THR A 662 -27.12 -3.10 3.34
C THR A 662 -25.80 -3.80 3.05
N ASP A 663 -25.28 -4.63 3.96
CA ASP A 663 -23.92 -5.20 3.83
C ASP A 663 -23.69 -6.51 4.61
N VAL A 664 -24.74 -7.29 4.89
CA VAL A 664 -24.61 -8.56 5.61
C VAL A 664 -23.63 -9.48 4.87
N GLY A 665 -22.60 -9.95 5.59
CA GLY A 665 -21.54 -10.78 5.03
C GLY A 665 -20.28 -10.02 4.58
N MET A 666 -20.29 -8.69 4.59
CA MET A 666 -19.10 -7.86 4.28
C MET A 666 -18.34 -7.39 5.52
N ASP A 667 -19.01 -7.21 6.66
CA ASP A 667 -18.41 -6.85 7.95
C ASP A 667 -18.85 -7.89 8.99
N ALA A 668 -17.93 -8.29 9.87
CA ALA A 668 -18.18 -9.34 10.84
C ALA A 668 -19.30 -8.97 11.83
N LEU A 669 -19.42 -7.69 12.21
CA LEU A 669 -20.46 -7.24 13.12
C LEU A 669 -21.82 -7.25 12.42
N THR A 670 -21.94 -6.67 11.23
CA THR A 670 -23.25 -6.65 10.53
C THR A 670 -23.72 -8.06 10.17
N TYR A 671 -22.79 -8.96 9.85
CA TYR A 671 -23.08 -10.40 9.69
C TYR A 671 -23.56 -11.04 11.00
N THR A 672 -22.86 -10.81 12.11
CA THR A 672 -23.24 -11.32 13.45
C THR A 672 -24.62 -10.81 13.87
N LEU A 673 -24.88 -9.51 13.69
CA LEU A 673 -26.14 -8.84 14.03
C LEU A 673 -27.32 -9.39 13.21
N ALA A 674 -27.09 -9.83 11.98
CA ALA A 674 -28.12 -10.39 11.12
C ALA A 674 -28.79 -11.65 11.71
N PHE A 675 -28.17 -12.32 12.69
CA PHE A 675 -28.73 -13.48 13.39
C PHE A 675 -29.57 -13.13 14.63
N SER A 676 -29.68 -11.84 14.97
CA SER A 676 -30.57 -11.34 16.02
C SER A 676 -31.82 -10.69 15.40
N ARG A 677 -32.93 -10.72 16.13
CA ARG A 677 -34.13 -9.97 15.78
C ARG A 677 -34.13 -8.68 16.58
N MET A 678 -34.05 -7.53 15.91
CA MET A 678 -33.96 -6.20 16.54
C MET A 678 -35.08 -5.26 16.09
N ALA A 679 -35.85 -5.64 15.06
CA ALA A 679 -37.03 -4.94 14.60
C ALA A 679 -38.15 -5.92 14.22
N PRO A 680 -39.42 -5.50 14.23
CA PRO A 680 -40.56 -6.35 13.86
C PRO A 680 -40.53 -6.82 12.41
N VAL A 681 -39.81 -6.13 11.53
CA VAL A 681 -39.50 -6.57 10.17
C VAL A 681 -38.01 -6.34 9.92
N GLN A 682 -37.31 -7.35 9.41
CA GLN A 682 -35.92 -7.20 8.98
C GLN A 682 -35.77 -7.57 7.51
N ALA A 683 -35.08 -6.71 6.77
CA ALA A 683 -34.80 -6.93 5.38
C ALA A 683 -33.32 -6.64 5.09
N VAL A 684 -32.80 -7.29 4.07
CA VAL A 684 -31.44 -7.11 3.57
C VAL A 684 -31.48 -6.81 2.08
N THR A 685 -30.47 -6.15 1.55
CA THR A 685 -30.27 -6.01 0.11
C THR A 685 -28.85 -6.41 -0.30
N TRP A 686 -28.60 -6.42 -1.59
CA TRP A 686 -27.47 -7.05 -2.26
C TRP A 686 -26.12 -6.33 -2.11
N GLY A 687 -25.82 -5.75 -0.93
CA GLY A 687 -24.46 -5.25 -0.66
C GLY A 687 -23.41 -6.36 -0.76
N HIS A 688 -23.73 -7.52 -0.18
CA HIS A 688 -23.14 -8.78 -0.58
C HIS A 688 -24.26 -9.62 -1.24
N PRO A 689 -24.16 -9.95 -2.54
CA PRO A 689 -25.27 -10.49 -3.34
C PRO A 689 -25.48 -12.01 -3.14
N VAL A 690 -25.71 -12.42 -1.90
CA VAL A 690 -26.01 -13.80 -1.47
C VAL A 690 -26.99 -13.77 -0.29
N THR A 691 -27.69 -14.89 -0.07
CA THR A 691 -28.54 -15.09 1.11
C THR A 691 -27.78 -14.85 2.43
N THR A 692 -28.46 -14.47 3.51
CA THR A 692 -27.84 -14.38 4.84
C THR A 692 -27.83 -15.71 5.57
N GLY A 693 -28.75 -16.62 5.21
CA GLY A 693 -29.01 -17.85 5.97
C GLY A 693 -29.67 -17.61 7.34
N SER A 694 -29.90 -16.37 7.73
CA SER A 694 -30.45 -16.02 9.04
C SER A 694 -31.95 -16.28 9.11
N ARG A 695 -32.40 -16.89 10.21
CA ARG A 695 -33.83 -17.09 10.49
C ARG A 695 -34.54 -15.82 10.94
N THR A 696 -33.80 -14.78 11.32
CA THR A 696 -34.38 -13.51 11.77
C THR A 696 -34.53 -12.51 10.62
N MET A 697 -34.03 -12.82 9.43
CA MET A 697 -34.15 -12.00 8.22
C MET A 697 -35.39 -12.39 7.43
N ASP A 698 -36.34 -11.47 7.25
CA ASP A 698 -37.62 -11.78 6.60
C ASP A 698 -37.52 -11.70 5.08
N TYR A 699 -36.84 -10.66 4.57
CA TYR A 699 -36.84 -10.32 3.16
C TYR A 699 -35.46 -10.06 2.60
N PHE A 700 -35.22 -10.54 1.38
CA PHE A 700 -34.11 -10.10 0.54
C PHE A 700 -34.68 -9.18 -0.55
N VAL A 701 -34.26 -7.92 -0.57
CA VAL A 701 -34.71 -6.92 -1.55
C VAL A 701 -33.75 -6.90 -2.74
N SER A 702 -34.25 -7.39 -3.87
CA SER A 702 -33.55 -7.49 -5.16
C SER A 702 -34.31 -6.70 -6.23
N SER A 703 -34.39 -7.22 -7.46
CA SER A 703 -35.08 -6.62 -8.61
C SER A 703 -35.54 -7.71 -9.59
N GLN A 704 -36.65 -7.46 -10.31
CA GLN A 704 -37.06 -8.31 -11.44
C GLN A 704 -36.03 -8.34 -12.58
N LEU A 705 -35.22 -7.28 -12.72
CA LEU A 705 -34.17 -7.21 -13.74
C LEU A 705 -32.93 -8.02 -13.36
N LEU A 706 -32.69 -8.18 -12.06
CA LEU A 706 -31.51 -8.85 -11.53
C LEU A 706 -31.70 -10.36 -11.39
N GLU A 707 -32.93 -10.82 -11.18
CA GLU A 707 -33.25 -12.21 -10.82
C GLU A 707 -33.86 -12.99 -11.97
N LEU A 708 -33.59 -14.30 -11.98
CA LEU A 708 -34.32 -15.25 -12.82
C LEU A 708 -35.62 -15.71 -12.13
N PRO A 709 -36.60 -16.26 -12.87
CA PRO A 709 -37.85 -16.77 -12.29
C PRO A 709 -37.63 -17.76 -11.12
N GLU A 710 -36.63 -18.61 -11.23
CA GLU A 710 -36.24 -19.66 -10.27
C GLU A 710 -35.42 -19.16 -9.07
N ALA A 711 -35.14 -17.85 -8.99
CA ALA A 711 -34.23 -17.28 -7.98
C ALA A 711 -34.70 -17.44 -6.53
N ASP A 712 -35.98 -17.74 -6.27
CA ASP A 712 -36.47 -18.03 -4.92
C ASP A 712 -35.69 -19.19 -4.26
N GLY A 713 -35.12 -20.12 -5.05
CA GLY A 713 -34.25 -21.20 -4.55
C GLY A 713 -32.84 -20.78 -4.13
N HIS A 714 -32.46 -19.52 -4.35
CA HIS A 714 -31.14 -18.98 -4.00
C HIS A 714 -31.13 -18.27 -2.62
N TYR A 715 -32.30 -18.07 -2.02
CA TYR A 715 -32.46 -17.28 -0.80
C TYR A 715 -33.15 -18.07 0.31
N THR A 716 -32.82 -17.73 1.56
CA THR A 716 -33.57 -18.25 2.73
C THR A 716 -34.68 -17.30 3.15
N GLU A 717 -34.49 -16.03 2.85
CA GLU A 717 -35.43 -14.93 3.00
C GLU A 717 -36.49 -15.00 1.91
N ARG A 718 -37.63 -14.31 2.12
CA ARG A 718 -38.58 -14.08 1.04
C ARG A 718 -38.02 -13.04 0.07
N LEU A 719 -37.84 -13.44 -1.18
CA LEU A 719 -37.30 -12.57 -2.22
C LEU A 719 -38.34 -11.51 -2.67
N LEU A 720 -38.00 -10.23 -2.52
CA LEU A 720 -38.78 -9.10 -3.03
C LEU A 720 -38.18 -8.59 -4.34
N ARG A 721 -38.99 -8.61 -5.39
CA ARG A 721 -38.61 -8.25 -6.78
C ARG A 721 -39.45 -7.08 -7.28
N PRO A 722 -39.14 -5.83 -6.88
CA PRO A 722 -39.73 -4.66 -7.53
C PRO A 722 -39.27 -4.57 -9.00
N ALA A 723 -40.06 -3.89 -9.84
CA ALA A 723 -39.72 -3.66 -11.24
C ALA A 723 -38.53 -2.68 -11.44
N SER A 724 -38.17 -1.92 -10.41
CA SER A 724 -36.98 -1.05 -10.40
C SER A 724 -35.70 -1.81 -10.02
N MET A 725 -34.52 -1.22 -10.22
CA MET A 725 -33.23 -1.75 -9.72
C MET A 725 -33.11 -1.83 -8.19
N ALA A 726 -34.08 -1.27 -7.44
CA ALA A 726 -34.05 -1.13 -5.98
C ALA A 726 -32.83 -0.38 -5.41
N THR A 727 -32.12 0.35 -6.28
CA THR A 727 -30.92 1.14 -5.98
C THR A 727 -31.04 2.51 -6.63
N TYR A 728 -30.50 3.53 -5.98
CA TYR A 728 -30.37 4.86 -6.55
C TYR A 728 -28.90 5.25 -6.54
N TYR A 729 -28.30 5.28 -7.74
CA TYR A 729 -26.91 5.65 -7.93
C TYR A 729 -26.83 7.08 -8.47
N HIS A 730 -26.09 7.96 -7.79
CA HIS A 730 -25.83 9.30 -8.31
C HIS A 730 -24.80 9.21 -9.43
N ARG A 731 -25.02 9.94 -10.53
CA ARG A 731 -24.09 9.95 -11.66
C ARG A 731 -22.72 10.48 -11.18
N PRO A 732 -21.62 9.75 -11.40
CA PRO A 732 -20.28 10.25 -11.08
C PRO A 732 -19.95 11.46 -11.95
N ILE A 733 -19.14 12.38 -11.42
CA ILE A 733 -18.69 13.58 -12.11
C ILE A 733 -17.23 13.35 -12.51
N LEU A 734 -16.93 13.52 -13.80
CA LEU A 734 -15.56 13.55 -14.31
C LEU A 734 -15.13 15.02 -14.37
N GLU A 735 -14.21 15.44 -13.50
CA GLU A 735 -13.92 16.87 -13.29
C GLU A 735 -12.99 17.49 -14.35
N GLN A 736 -12.46 16.72 -15.32
CA GLN A 736 -11.51 17.18 -16.37
C GLN A 736 -11.61 16.37 -17.69
N GLU A 737 -10.91 16.80 -18.74
CA GLU A 737 -10.75 16.05 -20.01
C GLU A 737 -10.10 14.67 -19.78
N THR A 738 -10.45 13.69 -20.61
CA THR A 738 -9.95 12.31 -20.50
C THR A 738 -8.44 12.23 -20.67
N ALA A 739 -7.75 11.72 -19.64
CA ALA A 739 -6.33 11.38 -19.68
C ALA A 739 -5.98 10.53 -20.92
N SER A 740 -4.86 10.85 -21.57
CA SER A 740 -4.39 10.07 -22.71
C SER A 740 -3.96 8.66 -22.25
N ARG A 741 -4.21 7.62 -23.05
CA ARG A 741 -3.69 6.25 -22.81
C ARG A 741 -2.19 6.23 -22.51
N ARG A 742 -1.42 7.17 -23.10
CA ARG A 742 0.02 7.32 -22.88
C ARG A 742 0.40 7.62 -21.43
N GLU A 743 -0.45 8.32 -20.68
CA GLU A 743 -0.21 8.64 -19.26
C GLU A 743 -0.19 7.40 -18.36
N TRP A 744 -0.79 6.32 -18.85
CA TRP A 744 -0.83 5.01 -18.22
C TRP A 744 0.24 4.06 -18.76
N GLY A 745 1.12 4.54 -19.65
CA GLY A 745 2.06 3.70 -20.39
C GLY A 745 1.37 2.76 -21.38
N LEU A 746 0.11 3.04 -21.77
CA LEU A 746 -0.67 2.23 -22.70
C LEU A 746 -0.57 2.83 -24.11
N GLU A 747 -0.41 1.95 -25.11
CA GLU A 747 -0.25 2.39 -26.50
C GLU A 747 -1.59 2.83 -27.10
N PRO A 748 -1.72 4.09 -27.59
CA PRO A 748 -3.00 4.59 -28.10
C PRO A 748 -3.56 3.83 -29.31
N SER A 749 -2.69 3.18 -30.09
CA SER A 749 -3.09 2.43 -31.29
C SER A 749 -3.56 1.00 -31.00
N ARG A 750 -3.49 0.54 -29.74
CA ARG A 750 -3.93 -0.80 -29.32
C ARG A 750 -5.35 -0.72 -28.77
N HIS A 751 -6.12 -1.80 -28.94
CA HIS A 751 -7.44 -1.91 -28.32
C HIS A 751 -7.28 -2.22 -26.83
N LEU A 752 -7.97 -1.46 -25.98
CA LEU A 752 -7.85 -1.51 -24.54
C LEU A 752 -9.08 -2.19 -23.91
N TYR A 753 -8.87 -3.44 -23.48
CA TYR A 753 -9.83 -4.21 -22.69
C TYR A 753 -9.55 -4.04 -21.20
N LEU A 754 -10.33 -3.21 -20.52
CA LEU A 754 -10.15 -2.96 -19.09
C LEU A 754 -10.99 -3.94 -18.26
N CYS A 755 -10.40 -4.68 -17.33
CA CYS A 755 -11.14 -5.41 -16.29
C CYS A 755 -10.75 -4.85 -14.91
N PRO A 756 -11.43 -3.80 -14.43
CA PRO A 756 -11.04 -3.05 -13.24
C PRO A 756 -11.56 -3.68 -11.94
N GLN A 757 -11.72 -5.00 -11.92
CA GLN A 757 -12.32 -5.72 -10.80
C GLN A 757 -11.25 -6.15 -9.78
N THR A 758 -11.64 -6.22 -8.51
CA THR A 758 -10.80 -6.79 -7.45
C THR A 758 -10.43 -8.24 -7.76
N LEU A 759 -9.18 -8.62 -7.51
CA LEU A 759 -8.61 -9.87 -8.01
C LEU A 759 -9.33 -11.16 -7.55
N PHE A 760 -9.98 -11.16 -6.39
CA PHE A 760 -10.80 -12.31 -5.94
C PHE A 760 -12.04 -12.58 -6.79
N LYS A 761 -12.40 -11.71 -7.73
CA LYS A 761 -13.46 -11.95 -8.72
C LYS A 761 -12.98 -12.77 -9.93
N PHE A 762 -11.67 -12.98 -10.08
CA PHE A 762 -11.10 -13.72 -11.20
C PHE A 762 -11.22 -15.23 -10.94
N HIS A 763 -12.42 -15.76 -11.21
CA HIS A 763 -12.68 -17.18 -11.24
C HIS A 763 -11.80 -17.87 -12.32
N PRO A 764 -11.23 -19.06 -12.07
CA PRO A 764 -10.35 -19.74 -13.05
C PRO A 764 -10.99 -20.01 -14.42
N GLU A 765 -12.32 -20.16 -14.49
CA GLU A 765 -13.04 -20.28 -15.78
C GLU A 765 -13.04 -19.00 -16.62
N PHE A 766 -12.63 -17.86 -16.06
CA PHE A 766 -12.50 -16.61 -16.81
C PHE A 766 -11.20 -16.56 -17.63
N ASP A 767 -10.15 -17.26 -17.19
CA ASP A 767 -8.84 -17.33 -17.86
C ASP A 767 -8.96 -17.69 -19.36
N PRO A 768 -9.65 -18.78 -19.77
CA PRO A 768 -9.79 -19.11 -21.20
C PRO A 768 -10.57 -18.06 -22.00
N VAL A 769 -11.47 -17.30 -21.36
CA VAL A 769 -12.20 -16.21 -22.02
C VAL A 769 -11.25 -15.04 -22.31
N LEU A 770 -10.45 -14.62 -21.32
CA LEU A 770 -9.45 -13.56 -21.49
C LEU A 770 -8.43 -13.94 -22.57
N ALA A 771 -7.92 -15.17 -22.53
CA ALA A 771 -7.01 -15.69 -23.54
C ALA A 771 -7.67 -15.75 -24.93
N GLY A 772 -8.93 -16.16 -25.01
CA GLY A 772 -9.71 -16.19 -26.24
C GLY A 772 -9.85 -14.81 -26.88
N ILE A 773 -10.16 -13.78 -26.10
CA ILE A 773 -10.24 -12.38 -26.55
C ILE A 773 -8.89 -11.94 -27.13
N LEU A 774 -7.80 -12.14 -26.37
CA LEU A 774 -6.48 -11.75 -26.82
C LEU A 774 -6.03 -12.52 -28.08
N ARG A 775 -6.37 -13.80 -28.23
CA ARG A 775 -6.05 -14.58 -29.44
C ARG A 775 -6.86 -14.11 -30.66
N ALA A 776 -8.11 -13.71 -30.45
CA ALA A 776 -8.98 -13.19 -31.52
C ALA A 776 -8.59 -11.77 -31.96
N ASP A 777 -8.05 -10.97 -31.04
CA ASP A 777 -7.57 -9.61 -31.31
C ASP A 777 -6.06 -9.45 -31.06
N PRO A 778 -5.22 -9.55 -32.12
CA PRO A 778 -3.78 -9.32 -32.03
C PRO A 778 -3.38 -7.90 -31.56
N LEU A 779 -4.26 -6.91 -31.74
CA LEU A 779 -4.05 -5.52 -31.31
C LEU A 779 -4.58 -5.27 -29.89
N GLY A 780 -5.25 -6.25 -29.28
CA GLY A 780 -5.83 -6.15 -27.95
C GLY A 780 -4.79 -6.29 -26.84
N ASP A 781 -4.88 -5.41 -25.86
CA ASP A 781 -4.26 -5.51 -24.54
C ASP A 781 -5.33 -5.55 -23.46
N ILE A 782 -5.13 -6.40 -22.45
CA ILE A 782 -5.97 -6.43 -21.25
C ILE A 782 -5.28 -5.65 -20.14
N VAL A 783 -6.02 -4.79 -19.45
CA VAL A 783 -5.54 -4.05 -18.29
C VAL A 783 -6.34 -4.42 -17.05
N LEU A 784 -5.62 -4.78 -15.99
CA LEU A 784 -6.14 -5.13 -14.67
C LEU A 784 -5.61 -4.14 -13.62
N ILE A 785 -6.25 -4.09 -12.45
CA ILE A 785 -5.74 -3.36 -11.29
C ILE A 785 -5.10 -4.35 -10.31
N GLU A 786 -3.94 -4.00 -9.76
CA GLU A 786 -3.25 -4.79 -8.74
C GLU A 786 -4.13 -5.08 -7.52
N GLY A 787 -3.86 -6.20 -6.86
CA GLY A 787 -4.51 -6.58 -5.63
C GLY A 787 -4.17 -5.65 -4.46
N ARG A 788 -4.96 -5.73 -3.39
CA ARG A 788 -4.70 -4.96 -2.16
C ARG A 788 -3.37 -5.32 -1.51
N THR A 789 -2.90 -6.54 -1.76
CA THR A 789 -1.59 -7.03 -1.34
C THR A 789 -0.84 -7.46 -2.60
N SER A 790 0.48 -7.30 -2.60
CA SER A 790 1.33 -7.75 -3.72
C SER A 790 1.23 -9.25 -3.95
N ASN A 791 0.97 -10.03 -2.89
CA ASN A 791 0.81 -11.47 -2.99
C ASN A 791 -0.40 -11.88 -3.84
N TRP A 792 -1.54 -11.19 -3.73
CA TRP A 792 -2.70 -11.49 -4.58
C TRP A 792 -2.39 -11.30 -6.06
N THR A 793 -1.67 -10.22 -6.41
CA THR A 793 -1.21 -9.97 -7.78
C THR A 793 -0.30 -11.09 -8.26
N ARG A 794 0.71 -11.47 -7.45
CA ARG A 794 1.64 -12.56 -7.78
C ARG A 794 0.93 -13.90 -7.99
N MET A 795 -0.04 -14.24 -7.15
CA MET A 795 -0.82 -15.48 -7.28
C MET A 795 -1.60 -15.52 -8.60
N LEU A 796 -2.24 -14.42 -8.99
CA LEU A 796 -3.00 -14.37 -10.24
C LEU A 796 -2.08 -14.38 -11.47
N GLN A 797 -0.96 -13.65 -11.43
CA GLN A 797 0.06 -13.68 -12.48
C GLN A 797 0.64 -15.09 -12.65
N ALA A 798 0.96 -15.78 -11.56
CA ALA A 798 1.46 -17.16 -11.60
C ALA A 798 0.44 -18.11 -12.22
N ARG A 799 -0.86 -17.95 -11.91
CA ARG A 799 -1.93 -18.71 -12.56
C ARG A 799 -2.01 -18.42 -14.05
N PHE A 800 -2.03 -17.15 -14.44
CA PHE A 800 -2.13 -16.74 -15.84
C PHE A 800 -0.94 -17.21 -16.68
N ALA A 801 0.27 -17.20 -16.12
CA ALA A 801 1.45 -17.76 -16.78
C ALA A 801 1.31 -19.27 -17.06
N GLN A 802 0.53 -19.99 -16.25
CA GLN A 802 0.25 -21.42 -16.46
C GLN A 802 -0.94 -21.64 -17.40
N THR A 803 -2.04 -20.88 -17.25
CA THR A 803 -3.30 -21.11 -17.98
C THR A 803 -3.34 -20.46 -19.36
N MET A 804 -2.54 -19.41 -19.60
CA MET A 804 -2.48 -18.69 -20.86
C MET A 804 -1.07 -18.11 -21.17
N PRO A 805 -0.03 -18.96 -21.25
CA PRO A 805 1.35 -18.52 -21.45
C PRO A 805 1.57 -17.72 -22.75
N ASP A 806 0.77 -17.96 -23.78
CA ASP A 806 0.85 -17.29 -25.08
C ASP A 806 0.19 -15.90 -25.11
N ALA A 807 -0.59 -15.55 -24.08
CA ALA A 807 -1.34 -14.30 -24.01
C ALA A 807 -0.93 -13.39 -22.84
N VAL A 808 -0.25 -13.94 -21.82
CA VAL A 808 0.03 -13.24 -20.55
C VAL A 808 0.84 -11.94 -20.72
N ASP A 809 1.73 -11.86 -21.71
CA ASP A 809 2.53 -10.66 -21.99
C ASP A 809 1.69 -9.44 -22.42
N ARG A 810 0.45 -9.66 -22.84
CA ARG A 810 -0.52 -8.60 -23.19
C ARG A 810 -1.50 -8.27 -22.06
N ILE A 811 -1.27 -8.81 -20.87
CA ILE A 811 -2.03 -8.49 -19.66
C ILE A 811 -1.19 -7.59 -18.77
N ARG A 812 -1.63 -6.35 -18.57
CA ARG A 812 -0.92 -5.35 -17.76
C ARG A 812 -1.65 -5.13 -16.44
N PHE A 813 -0.90 -5.11 -15.35
CA PHE A 813 -1.40 -4.75 -14.02
C PHE A 813 -1.00 -3.32 -13.70
N LEU A 814 -1.99 -2.47 -13.43
CA LEU A 814 -1.78 -1.09 -12.99
C LEU A 814 -1.96 -1.01 -11.47
N PRO A 815 -1.17 -0.14 -10.78
CA PRO A 815 -1.29 0.02 -9.34
C PRO A 815 -2.67 0.56 -8.94
N ALA A 816 -3.07 0.28 -7.69
CA ALA A 816 -4.26 0.89 -7.11
C ALA A 816 -4.19 2.42 -7.17
N MET A 817 -5.33 3.05 -7.40
CA MET A 817 -5.43 4.49 -7.65
C MET A 817 -6.67 5.10 -7.01
N GLU A 818 -6.63 6.42 -6.82
CA GLU A 818 -7.77 7.18 -6.31
C GLU A 818 -8.92 7.23 -7.31
N ASN A 819 -10.14 7.41 -6.81
CA ASN A 819 -11.34 7.32 -7.63
C ASN A 819 -11.37 8.26 -8.85
N PRO A 820 -10.95 9.55 -8.78
CA PRO A 820 -10.92 10.39 -9.96
C PRO A 820 -10.04 9.83 -11.08
N ARG A 821 -8.83 9.36 -10.72
CA ARG A 821 -7.89 8.74 -11.66
C ARG A 821 -8.44 7.44 -12.24
N PHE A 822 -9.15 6.67 -11.42
CA PHE A 822 -9.86 5.46 -11.83
C PHE A 822 -10.96 5.75 -12.87
N LEU A 823 -11.76 6.80 -12.68
CA LEU A 823 -12.78 7.19 -13.65
C LEU A 823 -12.16 7.61 -14.99
N HIS A 824 -11.02 8.29 -14.99
CA HIS A 824 -10.28 8.59 -16.22
C HIS A 824 -9.78 7.34 -16.95
N LEU A 825 -9.26 6.34 -16.22
CA LEU A 825 -8.86 5.06 -16.83
C LEU A 825 -10.07 4.33 -17.43
N LEU A 826 -11.20 4.35 -16.73
CA LEU A 826 -12.44 3.73 -17.19
C LEU A 826 -12.96 4.39 -18.47
N ALA A 827 -12.92 5.73 -18.56
CA ALA A 827 -13.28 6.48 -19.76
C ALA A 827 -12.30 6.29 -20.93
N ALA A 828 -11.05 5.92 -20.65
CA ALA A 828 -10.03 5.70 -21.69
C ALA A 828 -10.10 4.29 -22.32
N ALA A 829 -10.80 3.35 -21.71
CA ALA A 829 -10.96 1.98 -22.20
C ALA A 829 -11.87 1.90 -23.43
N ASP A 830 -11.54 1.03 -24.38
CA ASP A 830 -12.44 0.74 -25.51
C ASP A 830 -13.63 -0.09 -25.03
N VAL A 831 -13.33 -1.11 -24.22
CA VAL A 831 -14.32 -2.04 -23.67
C VAL A 831 -13.93 -2.38 -22.24
N MET A 832 -14.91 -2.38 -21.35
CA MET A 832 -14.78 -2.99 -20.03
C MET A 832 -15.19 -4.47 -20.09
N LEU A 833 -14.37 -5.36 -19.54
CA LEU A 833 -14.70 -6.78 -19.41
C LEU A 833 -15.29 -7.06 -18.03
N ASP A 834 -16.40 -7.79 -17.99
CA ASP A 834 -17.11 -8.17 -16.78
C ASP A 834 -16.84 -9.65 -16.43
N PRO A 835 -16.34 -10.00 -15.22
CA PRO A 835 -16.09 -11.39 -14.85
C PRO A 835 -17.36 -12.25 -14.78
N LEU A 836 -17.24 -13.52 -15.17
CA LEU A 836 -18.37 -14.44 -15.40
C LEU A 836 -19.25 -14.69 -14.16
N HIS A 837 -18.65 -15.07 -13.03
CA HIS A 837 -19.38 -15.58 -11.87
C HIS A 837 -19.71 -14.53 -10.82
N PHE A 838 -18.99 -13.42 -10.85
CA PHE A 838 -19.23 -12.27 -9.99
C PHE A 838 -18.80 -11.02 -10.74
N GLY A 839 -19.77 -10.36 -11.36
CA GLY A 839 -19.54 -9.20 -12.20
C GLY A 839 -19.33 -7.89 -11.43
N GLY A 840 -19.33 -6.80 -12.18
CA GLY A 840 -19.31 -5.44 -11.73
C GLY A 840 -20.63 -5.05 -11.05
N GLY A 841 -20.53 -4.00 -10.24
CA GLY A 841 -21.69 -3.38 -9.62
C GLY A 841 -21.51 -1.87 -9.72
N ASN A 842 -20.89 -1.27 -8.70
CA ASN A 842 -20.49 0.13 -8.71
C ASN A 842 -19.72 0.54 -9.98
N THR A 843 -18.72 -0.26 -10.36
CA THR A 843 -17.92 -0.04 -11.57
C THR A 843 -18.75 -0.05 -12.85
N SER A 844 -19.83 -0.84 -12.92
CA SER A 844 -20.69 -0.88 -14.11
C SER A 844 -21.55 0.39 -14.21
N TYR A 845 -22.04 0.90 -13.07
CA TYR A 845 -22.68 2.22 -13.04
C TYR A 845 -21.72 3.33 -13.47
N GLU A 846 -20.47 3.29 -13.00
CA GLU A 846 -19.44 4.26 -13.36
C GLU A 846 -19.09 4.21 -14.85
N ALA A 847 -18.89 3.00 -15.41
CA ALA A 847 -18.54 2.82 -16.81
C ALA A 847 -19.63 3.34 -17.74
N PHE A 848 -20.89 2.95 -17.51
CA PHE A 848 -22.01 3.44 -18.31
C PHE A 848 -22.24 4.94 -18.15
N ALA A 849 -22.00 5.52 -16.98
CA ALA A 849 -22.10 6.97 -16.79
C ALA A 849 -21.09 7.76 -17.62
N LEU A 850 -19.94 7.14 -17.93
CA LEU A 850 -18.86 7.69 -18.74
C LEU A 850 -18.94 7.28 -20.22
N GLY A 851 -19.88 6.40 -20.59
CA GLY A 851 -20.07 5.93 -21.96
C GLY A 851 -19.18 4.74 -22.37
N THR A 852 -18.48 4.11 -21.43
CA THR A 852 -17.65 2.92 -21.70
C THR A 852 -18.54 1.68 -21.81
N PRO A 853 -18.53 0.96 -22.95
CA PRO A 853 -19.31 -0.26 -23.11
C PRO A 853 -18.73 -1.40 -22.26
N ILE A 854 -19.59 -2.31 -21.82
CA ILE A 854 -19.21 -3.44 -20.98
C ILE A 854 -19.65 -4.76 -21.63
N VAL A 855 -18.71 -5.68 -21.83
CA VAL A 855 -19.03 -7.06 -22.26
C VAL A 855 -19.26 -7.91 -21.01
N THR A 856 -20.44 -8.53 -20.92
CA THR A 856 -20.86 -9.33 -19.76
C THR A 856 -21.55 -10.62 -20.19
N LEU A 857 -21.36 -11.70 -19.42
CA LEU A 857 -22.06 -12.96 -19.62
C LEU A 857 -22.94 -13.24 -18.38
N PRO A 858 -24.26 -12.98 -18.43
CA PRO A 858 -25.10 -13.11 -17.26
C PRO A 858 -25.30 -14.57 -16.86
N GLY A 859 -24.84 -14.92 -15.66
CA GLY A 859 -25.06 -16.24 -15.07
C GLY A 859 -26.42 -16.40 -14.38
N PRO A 860 -26.60 -17.46 -13.58
CA PRO A 860 -27.87 -17.77 -12.92
C PRO A 860 -28.13 -16.97 -11.62
N TYR A 861 -27.13 -16.28 -11.07
CA TYR A 861 -27.21 -15.61 -9.77
C TYR A 861 -27.15 -14.09 -9.91
N LEU A 862 -27.80 -13.34 -9.01
CA LEU A 862 -27.82 -11.87 -8.98
C LEU A 862 -26.45 -11.25 -9.27
N ARG A 863 -25.42 -11.74 -8.60
CA ARG A 863 -24.04 -11.22 -8.62
C ARG A 863 -23.34 -11.25 -9.98
N SER A 864 -23.82 -12.03 -10.95
CA SER A 864 -23.32 -12.02 -12.33
C SER A 864 -24.26 -11.33 -13.31
N ARG A 865 -25.35 -10.72 -12.83
CA ARG A 865 -26.44 -10.18 -13.67
C ARG A 865 -26.61 -8.67 -13.56
N ILE A 866 -25.87 -7.99 -12.67
CA ILE A 866 -26.03 -6.56 -12.42
C ILE A 866 -25.79 -5.75 -13.71
N THR A 867 -24.68 -6.00 -14.40
CA THR A 867 -24.36 -5.31 -15.67
C THR A 867 -25.44 -5.54 -16.73
N PHE A 868 -25.90 -6.78 -16.90
CA PHE A 868 -26.97 -7.11 -17.84
C PHE A 868 -28.30 -6.42 -17.49
N ALA A 869 -28.67 -6.37 -16.20
CA ALA A 869 -29.87 -5.67 -15.74
C ALA A 869 -29.81 -4.16 -16.04
N LEU A 870 -28.62 -3.55 -16.02
CA LEU A 870 -28.42 -2.15 -16.42
C LEU A 870 -28.67 -1.95 -17.92
N TYR A 871 -28.19 -2.85 -18.77
CA TYR A 871 -28.54 -2.83 -20.21
C TYR A 871 -30.04 -2.92 -20.43
N GLN A 872 -30.72 -3.85 -19.76
CA GLN A 872 -32.18 -3.97 -19.83
C GLN A 872 -32.88 -2.69 -19.37
N ARG A 873 -32.36 -2.05 -18.31
CA ARG A 873 -32.90 -0.78 -17.81
C ARG A 873 -32.71 0.37 -18.79
N MET A 874 -31.65 0.35 -19.60
CA MET A 874 -31.41 1.29 -20.70
C MET A 874 -32.23 0.98 -21.96
N GLY A 875 -32.96 -0.14 -21.98
CA GLY A 875 -33.78 -0.55 -23.13
C GLY A 875 -33.03 -1.35 -24.19
N LEU A 876 -31.83 -1.86 -23.88
CA LEU A 876 -31.05 -2.73 -24.77
C LEU A 876 -31.38 -4.20 -24.44
N PRO A 877 -32.17 -4.90 -25.29
CA PRO A 877 -32.57 -6.28 -25.05
C PRO A 877 -31.39 -7.24 -25.28
N ARG A 878 -31.56 -8.51 -24.90
CA ARG A 878 -30.52 -9.56 -25.04
C ARG A 878 -29.97 -9.65 -26.47
N ASP A 879 -30.85 -9.63 -27.47
CA ASP A 879 -30.46 -9.65 -28.90
C ASP A 879 -29.68 -8.39 -29.32
N GLY A 880 -29.92 -7.26 -28.65
CA GLY A 880 -29.18 -6.01 -28.85
C GLY A 880 -27.85 -5.96 -28.08
N VAL A 881 -27.70 -6.77 -27.03
CA VAL A 881 -26.44 -6.94 -26.28
C VAL A 881 -25.55 -8.00 -26.95
N GLU A 882 -26.11 -9.02 -27.60
CA GLU A 882 -25.36 -9.98 -28.43
C GLU A 882 -24.90 -9.37 -29.78
N ALA A 883 -25.51 -8.25 -30.21
CA ALA A 883 -25.15 -7.52 -31.43
C ALA A 883 -24.12 -6.39 -31.22
N LEU A 884 -23.82 -6.03 -29.96
CA LEU A 884 -22.76 -5.10 -29.55
C LEU A 884 -21.48 -5.87 -29.22
#